data_AF-A0A1Y1XG05-F1
#
_entry.id   AF-A0A1Y1XG05-F1
#
_cell.length_a   1.000
_cell.length_b   1.000
_cell.length_c   1.000
_cell.angle_alpha   90.00
_cell.angle_beta   90.00
_cell.angle_gamma   90.00
#
_symmetry.space_group_name_H-M   'P 1'
#
loop_
_entity.id
_entity.type
_entity.pdbx_description
1 polymer ?
#
loop_
_entity_poly.entity_id
_entity_poly.type
_entity_poly.pdbx_seq_one_letter_code
_entity_poly.pdbx_strand_id
1 'polypeptide(L)'
;MKIKSFGILITSLFALGNAKNYNFNVVSILGEGYSLGVKINNKVYSLNPTLFPLFNGTVTANNIKEYKYVALNKKGKVIEEEKISRTYSDTTSKINEVYNRTNKFVKVPELPEPLKPMFKMGAENFKPIPNNIIYNFYAKCNEKDYTFVSNKPFLENEDNNNLNVNCTFTLISPEDTYQSTGSIHLIGWGSRQYKKLSWAVKLDKKFMGRKSFKLRAVANEPTLIRERLAEELYNAVGVPTQQGTYARVFINGDTYGIYTLIDSFSKNWIAGTIHGNSKAKIGVSYKFYPNDDEEYPNFNYLGEDYKSYNEIGNYEIDEFDKSNMDPKNENAKWAPLIRFTKLYTNWNKKYKNNNSDAAIQALTKFLNVESLLRLMVIETLTAAFDNLWLYTSNAALYYNPERNNYQFISFDFDQSLGAWLYDENINYDTITEDCITWVNPDDTAIDHSFFNSLLSHPQILERYNVILAKVTREIFNPDTISKYVNSLAELIREDVSWNFDSIDQLKIKYNGQVNHYTFKDFENNLGYTPIHNMTDYRYDDTPYGLMDWVKKKGNGCKKYTSKINTKKDINISDNYDVEVYIDNSRSKTKPKTTTTNKPKTTTTKSKTTTKSKTTTKSKTTTTKPKTTTKSKTKTTTTKPKTTTKSKPKTTTTKPKTTTKSKPKTTTTKPKTTTKSKTKTTTTKPKTTTTKPKTTTKSKTKTTTTKPKTTTTKPKTTTKSKTKTTTTKPKTTTTKPKTTTTKPKTTTKSKTKTTTTKPKTTTTKPKTTTKSKTKTTTTKPKTTTTKPKTTTKSKTKTTTKPKPKTTTKPKPKTTKSKTTKSKTTKSKTKTTTTTKPKTTKSKTTKSKTKTTTTKSKTTKSKTKTTTTTKPKTTTKSNKK
;
A
#
# COMPACT_ATOMS: atom_id res chain seq x y z
N MET A 1 -32.10 -88.04 -37.53
CA MET A 1 -31.06 -87.13 -38.06
C MET A 1 -31.04 -85.85 -37.22
N LYS A 2 -29.90 -85.16 -37.03
CA LYS A 2 -29.81 -83.89 -36.27
C LYS A 2 -29.41 -82.74 -37.18
N ILE A 3 -30.14 -81.63 -37.16
CA ILE A 3 -29.66 -80.27 -37.45
C ILE A 3 -30.45 -79.31 -36.53
N LYS A 4 -29.83 -78.21 -36.09
CA LYS A 4 -30.38 -77.28 -35.10
C LYS A 4 -30.65 -75.91 -35.72
N SER A 5 -31.63 -75.20 -35.18
CA SER A 5 -31.81 -73.77 -35.38
C SER A 5 -30.62 -72.96 -34.84
N PHE A 6 -30.06 -72.10 -35.69
CA PHE A 6 -29.20 -70.96 -35.36
C PHE A 6 -29.43 -69.94 -36.49
N GLY A 7 -29.54 -68.64 -36.28
CA GLY A 7 -29.42 -67.88 -35.03
C GLY A 7 -28.86 -66.50 -35.36
N ILE A 8 -29.72 -65.57 -35.79
CA ILE A 8 -29.31 -64.23 -36.24
C ILE A 8 -28.62 -63.50 -35.08
N LEU A 9 -27.29 -63.34 -35.17
CA LEU A 9 -26.47 -62.80 -34.10
C LEU A 9 -26.13 -61.33 -34.36
N ILE A 10 -26.54 -60.48 -33.43
CA ILE A 10 -26.58 -59.02 -33.58
C ILE A 10 -25.17 -58.42 -33.71
N THR A 11 -24.90 -57.71 -34.80
CA THR A 11 -23.67 -56.93 -35.01
C THR A 11 -23.68 -55.61 -34.24
N SER A 12 -23.82 -55.68 -32.91
CA SER A 12 -23.62 -54.53 -32.03
C SER A 12 -22.12 -54.34 -31.76
N LEU A 13 -21.43 -53.63 -32.67
CA LEU A 13 -20.07 -53.15 -32.38
C LEU A 13 -20.13 -52.26 -31.13
N PHE A 14 -19.53 -52.73 -30.04
CA PHE A 14 -19.34 -51.92 -28.85
C PHE A 14 -18.39 -50.77 -29.16
N ALA A 15 -18.95 -49.59 -29.41
CA ALA A 15 -18.21 -48.34 -29.41
C ALA A 15 -17.72 -48.05 -27.97
N LEU A 16 -16.60 -48.68 -27.61
CA LEU A 16 -15.87 -48.47 -26.36
C LEU A 16 -15.30 -47.05 -26.32
N GLY A 17 -16.18 -46.08 -26.06
CA GLY A 17 -15.82 -44.70 -25.78
C GLY A 17 -14.92 -44.66 -24.56
N ASN A 18 -13.64 -44.34 -24.78
CA ASN A 18 -12.66 -44.15 -23.71
C ASN A 18 -13.04 -42.92 -22.87
N ALA A 19 -13.88 -43.16 -21.86
CA ALA A 19 -14.38 -42.13 -20.96
C ALA A 19 -13.25 -41.62 -20.05
N LYS A 20 -12.60 -40.52 -20.44
CA LYS A 20 -11.58 -39.83 -19.65
C LYS A 20 -12.24 -38.96 -18.57
N ASN A 21 -11.54 -38.79 -17.45
CA ASN A 21 -11.89 -37.85 -16.40
C ASN A 21 -11.24 -36.48 -16.69
N TYR A 22 -12.04 -35.42 -16.63
CA TYR A 22 -11.66 -34.03 -16.88
C TYR A 22 -11.87 -33.22 -15.61
N ASN A 23 -10.84 -32.53 -15.13
CA ASN A 23 -10.86 -31.80 -13.86
C ASN A 23 -10.98 -30.29 -14.10
N PHE A 24 -11.83 -29.64 -13.29
CA PHE A 24 -12.12 -28.22 -13.35
C PHE A 24 -11.95 -27.60 -11.96
N ASN A 25 -11.26 -26.47 -11.86
CA ASN A 25 -11.11 -25.69 -10.63
C ASN A 25 -11.35 -24.21 -10.97
N VAL A 26 -12.31 -23.57 -10.31
CA VAL A 26 -12.72 -22.19 -10.61
C VAL A 26 -13.05 -21.39 -9.35
N VAL A 27 -12.49 -20.20 -9.27
CA VAL A 27 -12.77 -19.21 -8.23
C VAL A 27 -13.96 -18.34 -8.65
N SER A 28 -14.97 -18.26 -7.79
CA SER A 28 -16.10 -17.34 -7.94
C SER A 28 -15.68 -15.89 -7.70
N ILE A 29 -16.14 -14.99 -8.57
CA ILE A 29 -16.09 -13.53 -8.37
C ILE A 29 -17.46 -12.92 -8.06
N LEU A 30 -18.45 -13.76 -7.75
CA LEU A 30 -19.86 -13.37 -7.58
C LEU A 30 -20.26 -13.15 -6.10
N GLY A 31 -19.32 -13.31 -5.17
CA GLY A 31 -19.59 -13.25 -3.72
C GLY A 31 -20.35 -14.47 -3.17
N GLU A 32 -20.78 -14.37 -1.91
CA GLU A 32 -21.53 -15.43 -1.22
C GLU A 32 -22.94 -15.67 -1.81
N GLY A 33 -23.41 -16.92 -1.73
CA GLY A 33 -24.78 -17.31 -2.06
C GLY A 33 -24.98 -18.00 -3.42
N TYR A 34 -23.96 -17.97 -4.27
CA TYR A 34 -23.90 -18.68 -5.55
C TYR A 34 -23.06 -19.96 -5.44
N SER A 35 -23.39 -20.95 -6.28
CA SER A 35 -22.52 -22.09 -6.58
C SER A 35 -22.08 -22.02 -8.04
N LEU A 36 -20.99 -22.71 -8.40
CA LEU A 36 -20.56 -22.80 -9.80
C LEU A 36 -20.83 -24.18 -10.40
N GLY A 37 -21.03 -24.22 -11.71
CA GLY A 37 -21.09 -25.42 -12.53
C GLY A 37 -20.24 -25.27 -13.78
N VAL A 38 -19.94 -26.38 -14.45
CA VAL A 38 -19.33 -26.39 -15.79
C VAL A 38 -20.35 -26.88 -16.83
N LYS A 39 -20.45 -26.15 -17.93
CA LYS A 39 -21.32 -26.43 -19.08
C LYS A 39 -20.49 -26.97 -20.24
N ILE A 40 -20.84 -28.15 -20.73
CA ILE A 40 -20.11 -28.93 -21.73
C ILE A 40 -21.12 -29.58 -22.66
N ASN A 41 -21.01 -29.37 -23.97
CA ASN A 41 -21.96 -29.86 -24.98
C ASN A 41 -23.44 -29.55 -24.60
N ASN A 42 -23.68 -28.32 -24.14
CA ASN A 42 -24.93 -27.80 -23.59
C ASN A 42 -25.47 -28.47 -22.29
N LYS A 43 -24.85 -29.54 -21.79
CA LYS A 43 -25.16 -30.17 -20.50
C LYS A 43 -24.39 -29.49 -19.36
N VAL A 44 -25.03 -29.32 -18.20
CA VAL A 44 -24.44 -28.69 -17.01
C VAL A 44 -24.08 -29.74 -15.96
N TYR A 45 -22.93 -29.57 -15.34
CA TYR A 45 -22.39 -30.39 -14.25
C TYR A 45 -22.05 -29.47 -13.07
N SER A 46 -22.66 -29.68 -11.90
CA SER A 46 -22.37 -28.87 -10.71
C SER A 46 -20.95 -29.12 -10.20
N LEU A 47 -20.30 -28.07 -9.69
CA LEU A 47 -19.01 -28.15 -9.02
C LEU A 47 -19.21 -28.00 -7.50
N ASN A 48 -18.34 -28.63 -6.72
CA ASN A 48 -18.40 -28.62 -5.26
C ASN A 48 -17.52 -27.49 -4.70
N PRO A 49 -17.98 -26.73 -3.69
CA PRO A 49 -17.12 -25.76 -3.00
C PRO A 49 -16.00 -26.48 -2.24
N THR A 50 -14.82 -25.89 -2.20
CA THR A 50 -13.69 -26.36 -1.38
C THR A 50 -13.28 -25.27 -0.38
N LEU A 51 -12.18 -24.55 -0.64
CA LEU A 51 -11.80 -23.35 0.10
C LEU A 51 -12.44 -22.15 -0.63
N PHE A 52 -13.62 -21.71 -0.17
CA PHE A 52 -14.36 -20.61 -0.81
C PHE A 52 -13.45 -19.38 -1.02
N PRO A 53 -13.40 -18.78 -2.22
CA PRO A 53 -14.38 -18.90 -3.32
C PRO A 53 -14.11 -20.00 -4.36
N LEU A 54 -13.21 -20.96 -4.10
CA LEU A 54 -12.90 -22.05 -5.02
C LEU A 54 -13.99 -23.13 -5.05
N PHE A 55 -14.35 -23.53 -6.26
CA PHE A 55 -15.16 -24.71 -6.58
C PHE A 55 -14.36 -25.65 -7.47
N ASN A 56 -14.51 -26.97 -7.30
CA ASN A 56 -13.91 -27.95 -8.19
C ASN A 56 -14.81 -29.14 -8.50
N GLY A 57 -14.42 -29.94 -9.48
CA GLY A 57 -15.13 -31.15 -9.86
C GLY A 57 -14.50 -31.90 -11.03
N THR A 58 -14.94 -33.14 -11.20
CA THR A 58 -14.51 -34.02 -12.29
C THR A 58 -15.70 -34.39 -13.16
N VAL A 59 -15.56 -34.25 -14.48
CA VAL A 59 -16.54 -34.73 -15.46
C VAL A 59 -15.96 -35.91 -16.23
N THR A 60 -16.69 -37.02 -16.27
CA THR A 60 -16.36 -38.20 -17.07
C THR A 60 -17.02 -38.09 -18.44
N ALA A 61 -16.23 -38.10 -19.52
CA ALA A 61 -16.70 -37.97 -20.91
C ALA A 61 -15.68 -38.53 -21.91
N ASN A 62 -16.09 -38.81 -23.15
CA ASN A 62 -15.17 -39.34 -24.18
C ASN A 62 -14.15 -38.29 -24.64
N ASN A 63 -14.61 -37.07 -24.97
CA ASN A 63 -13.75 -35.95 -25.33
C ASN A 63 -14.37 -34.63 -24.88
N ILE A 64 -13.57 -33.75 -24.28
CA ILE A 64 -13.96 -32.37 -23.93
C ILE A 64 -12.91 -31.45 -24.55
N LYS A 65 -13.33 -30.68 -25.56
CA LYS A 65 -12.53 -29.64 -26.20
C LYS A 65 -12.85 -28.26 -25.66
N GLU A 66 -14.14 -27.94 -25.54
CA GLU A 66 -14.63 -26.62 -25.13
C GLU A 66 -15.63 -26.71 -23.98
N TYR A 67 -15.61 -25.71 -23.12
CA TYR A 67 -16.46 -25.60 -21.93
C TYR A 67 -16.68 -24.14 -21.52
N LYS A 68 -17.63 -23.94 -20.61
CA LYS A 68 -17.87 -22.68 -19.91
C LYS A 68 -18.22 -22.93 -18.45
N TYR A 69 -17.93 -21.99 -17.57
CA TYR A 69 -18.52 -21.94 -16.25
C TYR A 69 -19.90 -21.25 -16.25
N VAL A 70 -20.78 -21.72 -15.37
CA VAL A 70 -22.13 -21.19 -15.15
C VAL A 70 -22.33 -20.89 -13.67
N ALA A 71 -23.01 -19.78 -13.38
CA ALA A 71 -23.47 -19.46 -12.04
C ALA A 71 -24.78 -20.21 -11.76
N LEU A 72 -24.83 -20.91 -10.63
CA LEU A 72 -25.97 -21.70 -10.17
C LEU A 72 -26.55 -21.07 -8.90
N ASN A 73 -27.88 -20.99 -8.83
CA ASN A 73 -28.57 -20.64 -7.59
C ASN A 73 -28.65 -21.83 -6.63
N LYS A 74 -29.16 -21.61 -5.41
CA LYS A 74 -29.36 -22.63 -4.36
C LYS A 74 -30.24 -23.84 -4.74
N LYS A 75 -30.92 -23.80 -5.90
CA LYS A 75 -31.70 -24.93 -6.47
C LYS A 75 -30.98 -25.63 -7.64
N GLY A 76 -29.70 -25.34 -7.88
CA GLY A 76 -28.91 -25.88 -8.98
C GLY A 76 -29.28 -25.35 -10.37
N LYS A 77 -30.19 -24.38 -10.48
CA LYS A 77 -30.57 -23.79 -11.77
C LYS A 77 -29.53 -22.75 -12.19
N VAL A 78 -29.10 -22.82 -13.45
CA VAL A 78 -28.32 -21.76 -14.11
C VAL A 78 -29.07 -20.43 -14.06
N ILE A 79 -28.35 -19.39 -13.63
CA ILE A 79 -28.82 -18.00 -13.65
C ILE A 79 -27.94 -17.11 -14.53
N GLU A 80 -26.65 -17.46 -14.70
CA GLU A 80 -25.70 -16.77 -15.58
C GLU A 80 -24.77 -17.79 -16.24
N GLU A 81 -24.32 -17.51 -17.46
CA GLU A 81 -23.30 -18.25 -18.18
C GLU A 81 -22.17 -17.28 -18.52
N GLU A 82 -20.91 -17.67 -18.29
CA GLU A 82 -19.80 -16.74 -18.53
C GLU A 82 -19.68 -16.34 -20.01
N LYS A 83 -19.19 -15.13 -20.27
CA LYS A 83 -19.21 -14.51 -21.60
C LYS A 83 -18.18 -15.13 -22.54
N ILE A 84 -17.06 -15.61 -21.99
CA ILE A 84 -15.96 -16.27 -22.72
C ILE A 84 -16.26 -17.76 -22.98
N SER A 85 -15.62 -18.35 -24.00
CA SER A 85 -15.55 -19.81 -24.18
C SER A 85 -14.13 -20.29 -23.85
N ARG A 86 -14.00 -21.43 -23.16
CA ARG A 86 -12.71 -21.98 -22.72
C ARG A 86 -12.35 -23.23 -23.51
N THR A 87 -11.06 -23.44 -23.76
CA THR A 87 -10.52 -24.67 -24.35
C THR A 87 -9.87 -25.52 -23.25
N TYR A 88 -10.21 -26.81 -23.17
CA TYR A 88 -9.65 -27.71 -22.16
C TYR A 88 -8.23 -28.14 -22.54
N SER A 89 -7.37 -28.26 -21.53
CA SER A 89 -6.03 -28.82 -21.64
C SER A 89 -5.62 -29.45 -20.32
N ASP A 90 -4.66 -30.37 -20.36
CA ASP A 90 -4.05 -30.92 -19.13
C ASP A 90 -3.19 -29.86 -18.37
N THR A 91 -3.16 -28.60 -18.83
CA THR A 91 -2.60 -27.44 -18.11
C THR A 91 -3.70 -26.65 -17.40
N THR A 92 -4.80 -26.31 -18.09
CA THR A 92 -5.94 -25.61 -17.47
C THR A 92 -6.59 -26.44 -16.36
N SER A 93 -6.58 -27.76 -16.48
CA SER A 93 -7.08 -28.68 -15.45
C SER A 93 -6.23 -28.74 -14.16
N LYS A 94 -5.10 -28.01 -14.10
CA LYS A 94 -4.16 -27.99 -12.96
C LYS A 94 -4.08 -26.62 -12.28
N ILE A 95 -4.74 -25.60 -12.82
CA ILE A 95 -4.77 -24.25 -12.27
C ILE A 95 -6.14 -23.92 -11.67
N ASN A 96 -6.16 -22.94 -10.77
CA ASN A 96 -7.38 -22.29 -10.31
C ASN A 96 -7.77 -21.21 -11.33
N GLU A 97 -8.75 -21.51 -12.19
CA GLU A 97 -9.31 -20.52 -13.11
C GLU A 97 -10.15 -19.48 -12.34
N VAL A 98 -10.46 -18.35 -12.98
CA VAL A 98 -11.34 -17.32 -12.40
C VAL A 98 -12.58 -17.16 -13.29
N TYR A 99 -13.77 -17.19 -12.69
CA TYR A 99 -15.05 -17.09 -13.41
C TYR A 99 -15.10 -15.85 -14.32
N ASN A 100 -15.57 -16.01 -15.56
CA ASN A 100 -15.67 -14.96 -16.57
C ASN A 100 -14.35 -14.23 -16.94
N ARG A 101 -13.19 -14.78 -16.57
CA ARG A 101 -11.86 -14.24 -16.89
C ARG A 101 -10.97 -15.28 -17.61
N THR A 102 -10.17 -14.81 -18.56
CA THR A 102 -9.22 -15.64 -19.32
C THR A 102 -7.93 -15.95 -18.55
N ASN A 103 -7.35 -17.12 -18.80
CA ASN A 103 -6.13 -17.59 -18.13
C ASN A 103 -4.87 -17.02 -18.81
N LYS A 104 -4.62 -15.72 -18.63
CA LYS A 104 -3.43 -15.04 -19.16
C LYS A 104 -2.21 -15.22 -18.25
N PHE A 105 -1.10 -15.69 -18.81
CA PHE A 105 0.23 -15.46 -18.23
C PHE A 105 0.79 -14.17 -18.81
N VAL A 106 0.87 -13.12 -17.99
CA VAL A 106 1.51 -11.85 -18.37
C VAL A 106 2.92 -11.81 -17.78
N LYS A 107 3.91 -11.48 -18.61
CA LYS A 107 5.27 -11.19 -18.12
C LYS A 107 5.39 -9.69 -17.86
N VAL A 108 5.34 -9.31 -16.59
CA VAL A 108 5.79 -7.99 -16.15
C VAL A 108 7.32 -7.95 -16.25
N PRO A 109 7.93 -6.98 -16.96
CA PRO A 109 9.38 -6.80 -16.94
C PRO A 109 9.81 -6.18 -15.61
N GLU A 110 10.98 -6.56 -15.12
CA GLU A 110 11.67 -5.81 -14.05
C GLU A 110 12.21 -4.50 -14.66
N LEU A 111 12.23 -3.41 -13.89
CA LEU A 111 12.86 -2.16 -14.30
C LEU A 111 14.39 -2.31 -14.28
N PRO A 112 15.16 -1.51 -15.06
CA PRO A 112 16.61 -1.53 -14.99
C PRO A 112 17.11 -1.11 -13.60
N GLU A 113 18.13 -1.80 -13.10
CA GLU A 113 18.85 -1.48 -11.85
C GLU A 113 20.26 -0.95 -12.20
N PRO A 114 20.42 0.34 -12.57
CA PRO A 114 21.68 0.83 -13.10
C PRO A 114 22.68 1.24 -12.01
N LEU A 115 22.28 1.28 -10.74
CA LEU A 115 23.08 1.74 -9.59
C LEU A 115 23.55 0.56 -8.73
N LYS A 116 24.70 0.71 -8.05
CA LYS A 116 25.22 -0.34 -7.15
C LYS A 116 24.21 -0.67 -6.03
N PRO A 117 23.83 -1.94 -5.81
CA PRO A 117 22.92 -2.33 -4.74
C PRO A 117 23.47 -2.04 -3.32
N MET A 118 22.58 -1.76 -2.37
CA MET A 118 22.93 -1.42 -0.97
C MET A 118 22.30 -2.36 0.07
N PHE A 119 21.24 -3.09 -0.30
CA PHE A 119 20.44 -3.92 0.60
C PHE A 119 20.12 -5.28 -0.04
N LYS A 120 19.64 -6.23 0.78
CA LYS A 120 19.38 -7.60 0.32
C LYS A 120 18.11 -7.76 -0.51
N MET A 121 17.13 -6.87 -0.36
CA MET A 121 15.84 -6.83 -1.08
C MET A 121 14.97 -8.10 -0.96
N GLY A 122 15.25 -8.99 -0.01
CA GLY A 122 14.47 -10.20 0.26
C GLY A 122 15.29 -11.34 0.86
N ALA A 123 14.64 -12.48 1.09
CA ALA A 123 15.26 -13.70 1.62
C ALA A 123 14.49 -14.96 1.18
N GLU A 124 15.11 -16.16 1.24
CA GLU A 124 14.36 -17.43 1.06
C GLU A 124 13.19 -17.59 2.05
N ASN A 125 13.31 -17.02 3.26
CA ASN A 125 12.27 -17.03 4.28
C ASN A 125 11.35 -15.77 4.27
N PHE A 126 11.56 -14.86 3.31
CA PHE A 126 10.79 -13.64 3.06
C PHE A 126 10.95 -13.24 1.58
N LYS A 127 10.36 -14.03 0.68
CA LYS A 127 10.51 -13.85 -0.77
C LYS A 127 9.79 -12.58 -1.24
N PRO A 128 10.29 -11.85 -2.25
CA PRO A 128 9.53 -10.82 -2.96
C PRO A 128 8.16 -11.34 -3.42
N ILE A 129 7.15 -10.47 -3.45
CA ILE A 129 5.83 -10.84 -3.99
C ILE A 129 5.95 -11.00 -5.52
N PRO A 130 5.27 -11.98 -6.16
CA PRO A 130 5.26 -12.09 -7.62
C PRO A 130 4.43 -10.96 -8.23
N ASN A 131 5.09 -10.05 -8.96
CA ASN A 131 4.48 -8.85 -9.55
C ASN A 131 3.45 -9.14 -10.68
N ASN A 132 3.30 -10.40 -11.08
CA ASN A 132 2.44 -10.86 -12.17
C ASN A 132 1.26 -11.77 -11.74
N ILE A 133 1.00 -11.91 -10.44
CA ILE A 133 -0.11 -12.72 -9.91
C ILE A 133 -1.20 -11.79 -9.36
N ILE A 134 -2.43 -11.94 -9.86
CA ILE A 134 -3.62 -11.37 -9.19
C ILE A 134 -4.20 -12.45 -8.26
N TYR A 135 -4.04 -12.28 -6.95
CA TYR A 135 -4.65 -13.18 -5.97
C TYR A 135 -6.16 -12.97 -5.92
N ASN A 136 -6.91 -14.00 -5.55
CA ASN A 136 -8.30 -13.86 -5.14
C ASN A 136 -8.32 -13.94 -3.61
N PHE A 137 -8.58 -12.81 -2.95
CA PHE A 137 -8.61 -12.68 -1.50
C PHE A 137 -10.07 -12.68 -1.03
N TYR A 138 -10.39 -13.64 -0.17
CA TYR A 138 -11.67 -13.70 0.53
C TYR A 138 -11.44 -13.70 2.04
N ALA A 139 -12.19 -12.86 2.76
CA ALA A 139 -12.25 -12.86 4.20
C ALA A 139 -13.66 -13.19 4.68
N LYS A 140 -13.82 -14.24 5.49
CA LYS A 140 -15.03 -14.47 6.29
C LYS A 140 -14.80 -13.94 7.70
N CYS A 141 -15.29 -12.74 7.94
CA CYS A 141 -15.16 -11.95 9.15
C CYS A 141 -16.40 -12.06 10.06
N ASN A 142 -16.26 -11.67 11.33
CA ASN A 142 -17.41 -11.46 12.21
C ASN A 142 -18.36 -10.43 11.59
N GLU A 143 -19.56 -10.88 11.21
CA GLU A 143 -20.57 -10.07 10.51
C GLU A 143 -20.91 -8.78 11.27
N LYS A 144 -21.03 -8.83 12.61
CA LYS A 144 -21.39 -7.66 13.43
C LYS A 144 -20.28 -6.62 13.41
N ASP A 145 -19.05 -7.04 13.68
CA ASP A 145 -17.92 -6.14 13.87
C ASP A 145 -17.44 -5.58 12.50
N TYR A 146 -17.49 -6.41 11.45
CA TYR A 146 -17.33 -5.97 10.06
C TYR A 146 -18.39 -4.91 9.69
N THR A 147 -19.67 -5.21 9.92
CA THR A 147 -20.77 -4.27 9.63
C THR A 147 -20.65 -2.99 10.44
N PHE A 148 -20.10 -3.03 11.66
CA PHE A 148 -19.84 -1.81 12.42
C PHE A 148 -18.72 -0.98 11.79
N VAL A 149 -17.54 -1.56 11.56
CA VAL A 149 -16.37 -0.81 11.09
C VAL A 149 -16.52 -0.31 9.64
N SER A 150 -17.19 -1.07 8.76
CA SER A 150 -17.41 -0.66 7.36
C SER A 150 -18.52 0.39 7.18
N ASN A 151 -19.42 0.53 8.16
CA ASN A 151 -20.46 1.58 8.15
C ASN A 151 -20.09 2.81 8.99
N LYS A 152 -19.14 2.68 9.92
CA LYS A 152 -18.56 3.77 10.72
C LYS A 152 -17.03 3.70 10.65
N PRO A 153 -16.40 4.11 9.53
CA PRO A 153 -14.94 4.16 9.44
C PRO A 153 -14.34 5.26 10.34
N PHE A 154 -15.14 6.25 10.72
CA PHE A 154 -14.85 7.23 11.78
C PHE A 154 -15.80 7.02 12.96
N LEU A 155 -15.38 7.42 14.15
CA LEU A 155 -16.18 7.44 15.38
C LEU A 155 -16.99 8.75 15.48
N GLU A 156 -17.80 8.89 16.54
CA GLU A 156 -18.69 10.05 16.72
C GLU A 156 -17.95 11.34 17.12
N ASN A 157 -16.67 11.23 17.46
CA ASN A 157 -15.70 12.32 17.64
C ASN A 157 -14.68 12.39 16.48
N GLU A 158 -15.04 11.86 15.30
CA GLU A 158 -14.23 11.82 14.06
C GLU A 158 -12.92 11.00 14.11
N ASP A 159 -12.57 10.43 15.27
CA ASP A 159 -11.48 9.47 15.45
C ASP A 159 -11.53 8.29 14.46
N ASN A 160 -10.35 7.82 14.05
CA ASN A 160 -10.18 6.60 13.25
C ASN A 160 -10.77 5.37 13.98
N ASN A 161 -11.81 4.74 13.42
CA ASN A 161 -12.32 3.48 13.96
C ASN A 161 -11.32 2.33 13.73
N ASN A 162 -10.50 2.04 14.74
CA ASN A 162 -9.42 1.05 14.70
C ASN A 162 -9.83 -0.34 15.22
N LEU A 163 -11.15 -0.66 15.22
CA LEU A 163 -11.65 -1.96 15.64
C LEU A 163 -11.03 -3.09 14.81
N ASN A 164 -10.39 -4.04 15.50
CA ASN A 164 -9.91 -5.28 14.88
C ASN A 164 -11.06 -6.29 14.75
N VAL A 165 -11.39 -6.65 13.53
CA VAL A 165 -12.42 -7.63 13.18
C VAL A 165 -11.75 -8.98 12.95
N ASN A 166 -12.15 -10.02 13.70
CA ASN A 166 -11.63 -11.36 13.53
C ASN A 166 -12.19 -12.04 12.27
N CYS A 167 -11.34 -12.70 11.49
CA CYS A 167 -11.71 -13.33 10.22
C CYS A 167 -10.93 -14.63 9.92
N THR A 168 -11.46 -15.42 8.98
CA THR A 168 -10.72 -16.46 8.24
C THR A 168 -10.45 -15.98 6.82
N PHE A 169 -9.18 -15.93 6.43
CA PHE A 169 -8.69 -15.49 5.12
C PHE A 169 -8.37 -16.67 4.22
N THR A 170 -8.84 -16.62 2.98
CA THR A 170 -8.44 -17.54 1.91
C THR A 170 -7.85 -16.72 0.76
N LEU A 171 -6.61 -17.01 0.38
CA LEU A 171 -5.89 -16.37 -0.73
C LEU A 171 -5.63 -17.43 -1.81
N ILE A 172 -6.08 -17.18 -3.04
CA ILE A 172 -5.99 -18.15 -4.12
C ILE A 172 -5.24 -17.56 -5.31
N SER A 173 -4.11 -18.19 -5.66
CA SER A 173 -3.36 -17.93 -6.89
C SER A 173 -3.77 -18.94 -7.97
N PRO A 174 -3.30 -18.80 -9.23
CA PRO A 174 -3.49 -19.82 -10.26
C PRO A 174 -2.93 -21.19 -9.88
N GLU A 175 -1.93 -21.29 -9.00
CA GLU A 175 -1.20 -22.53 -8.71
C GLU A 175 -1.38 -23.06 -7.26
N ASP A 176 -1.86 -22.23 -6.32
CA ASP A 176 -1.88 -22.55 -4.88
C ASP A 176 -3.06 -21.90 -4.13
N THR A 177 -3.43 -22.48 -2.98
CA THR A 177 -4.48 -22.02 -2.06
C THR A 177 -3.94 -21.89 -0.64
N TYR A 178 -3.92 -20.68 -0.10
CA TYR A 178 -3.49 -20.39 1.27
C TYR A 178 -4.69 -20.05 2.16
N GLN A 179 -4.70 -20.54 3.41
CA GLN A 179 -5.72 -20.17 4.41
C GLN A 179 -5.14 -19.94 5.81
N SER A 180 -5.58 -18.86 6.47
CA SER A 180 -5.24 -18.52 7.85
C SER A 180 -6.40 -17.82 8.56
N THR A 181 -6.52 -18.01 9.86
CA THR A 181 -7.25 -17.08 10.75
C THR A 181 -6.42 -15.81 11.01
N GLY A 182 -7.06 -14.79 11.58
CA GLY A 182 -6.42 -13.58 12.09
C GLY A 182 -7.43 -12.43 12.21
N SER A 183 -6.98 -11.19 11.97
CA SER A 183 -7.85 -9.99 12.03
C SER A 183 -7.62 -9.01 10.87
N ILE A 184 -8.63 -8.19 10.59
CA ILE A 184 -8.49 -6.98 9.76
C ILE A 184 -8.83 -5.72 10.57
N HIS A 185 -8.31 -4.57 10.15
CA HIS A 185 -8.78 -3.25 10.55
C HIS A 185 -8.61 -2.28 9.37
N LEU A 186 -9.31 -1.14 9.43
CA LEU A 186 -9.17 -0.07 8.44
C LEU A 186 -7.85 0.69 8.59
N ILE A 187 -7.33 1.27 7.50
CA ILE A 187 -6.04 2.00 7.50
C ILE A 187 -6.09 3.31 6.70
N GLY A 188 -5.24 4.25 7.13
CA GLY A 188 -5.16 5.62 6.60
C GLY A 188 -6.35 6.48 7.05
N TRP A 189 -6.14 7.79 7.17
CA TRP A 189 -7.24 8.74 7.43
C TRP A 189 -7.94 9.10 6.11
N GLY A 190 -7.19 9.61 5.10
CA GLY A 190 -7.75 9.88 3.77
C GLY A 190 -8.38 8.64 3.10
N SER A 191 -7.74 7.47 3.22
CA SER A 191 -8.29 6.19 2.75
C SER A 191 -9.65 5.78 3.37
N ARG A 192 -10.07 6.39 4.49
CA ARG A 192 -11.39 6.18 5.10
C ARG A 192 -12.47 7.12 4.59
N GLN A 193 -12.10 8.22 3.94
CA GLN A 193 -13.05 9.17 3.35
C GLN A 193 -13.80 8.57 2.16
N TYR A 194 -13.23 7.55 1.50
CA TYR A 194 -13.81 6.85 0.35
C TYR A 194 -14.73 5.70 0.76
N LYS A 195 -15.78 5.44 -0.05
CA LYS A 195 -16.65 4.25 0.11
C LYS A 195 -15.87 2.94 -0.09
N LYS A 196 -14.86 2.94 -0.96
CA LYS A 196 -13.95 1.81 -1.19
C LYS A 196 -12.79 1.86 -0.18
N LEU A 197 -13.04 1.31 1.00
CA LEU A 197 -12.16 1.40 2.18
C LEU A 197 -10.86 0.57 2.07
N SER A 198 -9.72 1.10 2.54
CA SER A 198 -8.44 0.36 2.64
C SER A 198 -8.31 -0.45 3.95
N TRP A 199 -7.67 -1.63 3.90
CA TRP A 199 -7.58 -2.56 5.04
C TRP A 199 -6.14 -3.02 5.33
N ALA A 200 -5.78 -3.21 6.60
CA ALA A 200 -4.64 -4.04 6.99
C ALA A 200 -5.11 -5.43 7.40
N VAL A 201 -4.41 -6.46 6.95
CA VAL A 201 -4.68 -7.88 7.24
C VAL A 201 -3.56 -8.42 8.11
N LYS A 202 -3.91 -9.06 9.24
CA LYS A 202 -2.99 -9.70 10.19
C LYS A 202 -3.27 -11.20 10.25
N LEU A 203 -2.24 -12.03 10.21
CA LEU A 203 -2.33 -13.48 10.01
C LEU A 203 -1.75 -14.30 11.16
N ASP A 204 -2.45 -15.35 11.58
CA ASP A 204 -1.96 -16.33 12.56
C ASP A 204 -0.90 -17.27 11.98
N LYS A 205 -1.06 -17.68 10.72
CA LYS A 205 -0.02 -18.37 9.93
C LYS A 205 0.78 -17.32 9.12
N LYS A 206 1.99 -17.67 8.65
CA LYS A 206 2.76 -16.77 7.76
C LYS A 206 2.36 -17.00 6.30
N PHE A 207 2.16 -15.93 5.54
CA PHE A 207 2.01 -15.96 4.08
C PHE A 207 3.31 -15.43 3.45
N MET A 208 4.04 -16.25 2.68
CA MET A 208 5.34 -15.87 2.07
C MET A 208 6.30 -15.16 3.05
N GLY A 209 6.40 -15.66 4.29
CA GLY A 209 7.22 -15.06 5.36
C GLY A 209 6.57 -13.92 6.15
N ARG A 210 5.51 -13.30 5.61
CA ARG A 210 4.79 -12.15 6.19
C ARG A 210 3.81 -12.58 7.27
N LYS A 211 3.63 -11.72 8.27
CA LYS A 211 2.61 -11.85 9.33
C LYS A 211 1.43 -10.89 9.14
N SER A 212 1.57 -9.93 8.25
CA SER A 212 0.54 -8.99 7.83
C SER A 212 0.85 -8.47 6.43
N PHE A 213 -0.16 -7.91 5.77
CA PHE A 213 -0.05 -7.15 4.52
C PHE A 213 -1.12 -6.05 4.50
N LYS A 214 -0.92 -4.98 3.73
CA LYS A 214 -1.98 -3.97 3.46
C LYS A 214 -2.74 -4.37 2.19
N LEU A 215 -4.03 -4.08 2.16
CA LEU A 215 -4.89 -4.04 0.97
C LEU A 215 -5.26 -2.56 0.74
N ARG A 216 -4.55 -1.91 -0.19
CA ARG A 216 -4.79 -0.52 -0.59
C ARG A 216 -5.93 -0.46 -1.62
N ALA A 217 -6.90 0.40 -1.39
CA ALA A 217 -8.07 0.54 -2.25
C ALA A 217 -7.82 1.31 -3.55
N VAL A 218 -6.83 2.22 -3.55
CA VAL A 218 -6.49 3.17 -4.64
C VAL A 218 -7.75 3.83 -5.26
N ALA A 219 -8.67 4.27 -4.39
CA ALA A 219 -10.00 4.77 -4.77
C ALA A 219 -9.97 6.11 -5.53
N ASN A 220 -8.87 6.85 -5.42
CA ASN A 220 -8.55 8.08 -6.14
C ASN A 220 -7.84 7.86 -7.48
N GLU A 221 -7.30 6.66 -7.77
CA GLU A 221 -6.33 6.49 -8.87
C GLU A 221 -6.94 5.82 -10.12
N PRO A 222 -7.11 6.54 -11.25
CA PRO A 222 -7.82 6.03 -12.43
C PRO A 222 -7.11 4.88 -13.16
N THR A 223 -5.80 4.72 -13.00
CA THR A 223 -5.03 3.66 -13.69
C THR A 223 -4.78 2.42 -12.84
N LEU A 224 -5.05 2.46 -11.52
CA LEU A 224 -4.75 1.40 -10.55
C LEU A 224 -3.27 0.92 -10.58
N ILE A 225 -2.34 1.77 -11.03
CA ILE A 225 -0.96 1.44 -11.43
C ILE A 225 0.08 2.41 -10.87
N ARG A 226 -0.28 3.66 -10.50
CA ARG A 226 0.70 4.67 -10.06
C ARG A 226 1.44 4.29 -8.79
N GLU A 227 0.72 3.92 -7.73
CA GLU A 227 1.32 3.46 -6.45
C GLU A 227 2.31 2.30 -6.71
N ARG A 228 1.92 1.32 -7.53
CA ARG A 228 2.76 0.17 -7.94
C ARG A 228 3.99 0.57 -8.77
N LEU A 229 3.88 1.58 -9.63
CA LEU A 229 5.02 2.10 -10.38
C LEU A 229 5.97 2.88 -9.46
N ALA A 230 5.45 3.68 -8.53
CA ALA A 230 6.25 4.39 -7.55
C ALA A 230 7.03 3.41 -6.65
N GLU A 231 6.37 2.38 -6.10
CA GLU A 231 7.03 1.26 -5.40
C GLU A 231 8.23 0.71 -6.20
N GLU A 232 8.00 0.29 -7.45
CA GLU A 232 9.03 -0.34 -8.28
C GLU A 232 10.17 0.64 -8.62
N LEU A 233 9.89 1.94 -8.76
CA LEU A 233 10.91 2.96 -9.02
C LEU A 233 11.91 3.11 -7.86
N TYR A 234 11.46 3.08 -6.59
CA TYR A 234 12.37 3.04 -5.44
C TYR A 234 13.19 1.74 -5.41
N ASN A 235 12.54 0.60 -5.62
CA ASN A 235 13.21 -0.70 -5.62
C ASN A 235 14.29 -0.78 -6.73
N ALA A 236 14.02 -0.22 -7.92
CA ALA A 236 14.93 -0.19 -9.07
C ALA A 236 16.17 0.71 -8.86
N VAL A 237 16.11 1.68 -7.94
CA VAL A 237 17.30 2.41 -7.47
C VAL A 237 17.95 1.77 -6.23
N GLY A 238 17.45 0.63 -5.77
CA GLY A 238 17.95 -0.07 -4.59
C GLY A 238 17.61 0.62 -3.27
N VAL A 239 16.51 1.38 -3.23
CA VAL A 239 15.89 1.88 -1.98
C VAL A 239 14.80 0.90 -1.57
N PRO A 240 14.84 0.34 -0.34
CA PRO A 240 13.93 -0.70 0.09
C PRO A 240 12.58 -0.09 0.49
N THR A 241 11.53 -0.38 -0.28
CA THR A 241 10.14 0.03 0.03
C THR A 241 9.21 -1.18 0.09
N GLN A 242 7.97 -0.97 0.55
CA GLN A 242 6.95 -2.00 0.52
C GLN A 242 6.72 -2.45 -0.94
N GLN A 243 6.64 -3.77 -1.16
CA GLN A 243 6.39 -4.35 -2.48
C GLN A 243 5.02 -5.01 -2.51
N GLY A 244 4.36 -5.02 -3.67
CA GLY A 244 3.05 -5.64 -3.82
C GLY A 244 2.74 -6.32 -5.16
N THR A 245 1.50 -6.76 -5.26
CA THR A 245 0.81 -7.16 -6.48
C THR A 245 -0.68 -6.84 -6.33
N TYR A 246 -1.56 -7.38 -7.18
CA TYR A 246 -3.00 -7.15 -7.12
C TYR A 246 -3.77 -8.27 -6.39
N ALA A 247 -4.92 -7.92 -5.82
CA ALA A 247 -5.90 -8.86 -5.34
C ALA A 247 -7.33 -8.47 -5.75
N ARG A 248 -8.17 -9.46 -6.11
CA ARG A 248 -9.63 -9.33 -6.11
C ARG A 248 -10.11 -9.52 -4.68
N VAL A 249 -10.79 -8.52 -4.10
CA VAL A 249 -11.14 -8.51 -2.66
C VAL A 249 -12.64 -8.76 -2.45
N PHE A 250 -12.92 -9.74 -1.60
CA PHE A 250 -14.26 -10.10 -1.13
C PHE A 250 -14.24 -10.18 0.40
N ILE A 251 -15.17 -9.49 1.06
CA ILE A 251 -15.31 -9.54 2.52
C ILE A 251 -16.77 -9.85 2.83
N ASN A 252 -17.01 -11.02 3.42
CA ASN A 252 -18.33 -11.60 3.60
C ASN A 252 -19.16 -11.53 2.29
N GLY A 253 -20.32 -10.86 2.33
CA GLY A 253 -21.20 -10.66 1.18
C GLY A 253 -20.87 -9.48 0.27
N ASP A 254 -19.82 -8.71 0.55
CA ASP A 254 -19.40 -7.53 -0.23
C ASP A 254 -18.27 -7.85 -1.21
N THR A 255 -18.38 -7.28 -2.41
CA THR A 255 -17.39 -7.37 -3.49
C THR A 255 -16.74 -6.01 -3.65
N TYR A 256 -15.45 -5.91 -3.35
CA TYR A 256 -14.71 -4.66 -3.26
C TYR A 256 -13.90 -4.32 -4.53
N GLY A 257 -13.84 -5.21 -5.52
CA GLY A 257 -13.10 -4.99 -6.76
C GLY A 257 -11.62 -5.37 -6.67
N ILE A 258 -10.76 -4.60 -7.35
CA ILE A 258 -9.30 -4.77 -7.38
C ILE A 258 -8.63 -3.88 -6.33
N TYR A 259 -7.68 -4.44 -5.60
CA TYR A 259 -6.85 -3.77 -4.60
C TYR A 259 -5.36 -4.02 -4.86
N THR A 260 -4.51 -3.11 -4.39
CA THR A 260 -3.08 -3.38 -4.24
C THR A 260 -2.85 -4.19 -2.96
N LEU A 261 -2.38 -5.43 -3.08
CA LEU A 261 -1.90 -6.25 -1.96
C LEU A 261 -0.41 -5.99 -1.80
N ILE A 262 -0.05 -5.18 -0.80
CA ILE A 262 1.33 -4.71 -0.56
C ILE A 262 1.83 -5.21 0.80
N ASP A 263 3.15 -5.26 0.95
CA ASP A 263 3.81 -5.53 2.23
C ASP A 263 3.24 -4.69 3.41
N SER A 264 3.42 -5.15 4.64
CA SER A 264 3.38 -4.24 5.79
C SER A 264 4.80 -3.84 6.16
N PHE A 265 5.10 -2.53 6.20
CA PHE A 265 6.22 -2.04 6.99
C PHE A 265 6.07 -2.60 8.42
N SER A 266 7.04 -3.41 8.82
CA SER A 266 6.96 -4.31 9.98
C SER A 266 8.33 -4.90 10.29
N LYS A 267 8.56 -5.42 11.51
CA LYS A 267 9.82 -6.07 11.89
C LYS A 267 10.21 -7.19 10.92
N ASN A 268 9.24 -7.99 10.47
CA ASN A 268 9.49 -9.09 9.53
C ASN A 268 9.93 -8.59 8.15
N TRP A 269 9.40 -7.45 7.69
CA TRP A 269 9.81 -6.81 6.44
C TRP A 269 11.19 -6.15 6.58
N ILE A 270 11.46 -5.41 7.67
CA ILE A 270 12.78 -4.81 7.93
C ILE A 270 13.85 -5.91 7.96
N ALA A 271 13.62 -6.97 8.73
CA ALA A 271 14.53 -8.12 8.81
C ALA A 271 14.67 -8.87 7.46
N GLY A 272 13.57 -9.10 6.74
CA GLY A 272 13.57 -9.81 5.46
C GLY A 272 14.20 -9.04 4.30
N THR A 273 13.82 -7.77 4.13
CA THR A 273 14.17 -6.93 2.97
C THR A 273 15.51 -6.22 3.16
N ILE A 274 15.76 -5.59 4.31
CA ILE A 274 16.98 -4.82 4.55
C ILE A 274 18.14 -5.77 4.92
N HIS A 275 17.92 -6.63 5.91
CA HIS A 275 18.93 -7.54 6.48
C HIS A 275 18.99 -8.93 5.80
N GLY A 276 18.13 -9.21 4.82
CA GLY A 276 18.14 -10.47 4.06
C GLY A 276 17.75 -11.74 4.83
N ASN A 277 17.08 -11.60 5.98
CA ASN A 277 16.66 -12.73 6.80
C ASN A 277 15.54 -12.32 7.77
N SER A 278 14.33 -12.86 7.66
CA SER A 278 13.20 -12.54 8.56
C SER A 278 13.37 -12.94 10.05
N LYS A 279 14.54 -13.47 10.44
CA LYS A 279 14.97 -13.68 11.83
C LYS A 279 16.05 -12.68 12.31
N ALA A 280 16.48 -11.75 11.47
CA ALA A 280 17.49 -10.75 11.85
C ALA A 280 17.00 -9.86 13.00
N LYS A 281 17.94 -9.42 13.83
CA LYS A 281 17.70 -8.41 14.87
C LYS A 281 17.62 -7.03 14.20
N ILE A 282 16.56 -6.28 14.49
CA ILE A 282 16.38 -4.92 13.96
C ILE A 282 16.73 -3.88 15.03
N GLY A 283 16.99 -2.65 14.61
CA GLY A 283 17.12 -1.48 15.49
C GLY A 283 15.74 -0.94 15.89
N VAL A 284 15.60 0.39 15.86
CA VAL A 284 14.33 1.11 16.07
C VAL A 284 14.01 1.91 14.82
N SER A 285 12.75 1.94 14.39
CA SER A 285 12.21 2.89 13.43
C SER A 285 11.27 3.90 14.07
N TYR A 286 11.28 5.13 13.54
CA TYR A 286 10.36 6.21 13.91
C TYR A 286 9.66 6.70 12.65
N LYS A 287 8.33 6.71 12.63
CA LYS A 287 7.56 7.38 11.57
C LYS A 287 7.44 8.88 11.86
N PHE A 288 7.11 9.62 10.83
CA PHE A 288 6.92 11.06 10.87
C PHE A 288 5.47 11.45 10.61
N TYR A 289 5.00 12.50 11.29
CA TYR A 289 3.70 13.13 11.09
C TYR A 289 3.79 14.65 11.37
N PRO A 290 2.89 15.48 10.81
CA PRO A 290 2.63 16.80 11.38
C PRO A 290 2.15 16.67 12.83
N ASN A 291 2.31 17.73 13.63
CA ASN A 291 1.70 17.86 14.95
C ASN A 291 0.35 18.61 14.89
N ASP A 292 -0.28 18.82 16.05
CA ASP A 292 -1.60 19.49 16.14
C ASP A 292 -1.59 20.97 15.69
N ASP A 293 -0.40 21.59 15.59
CA ASP A 293 -0.16 22.96 15.09
C ASP A 293 0.31 22.96 13.60
N GLU A 294 0.19 21.82 12.90
CA GLU A 294 0.63 21.57 11.51
C GLU A 294 2.15 21.72 11.27
N GLU A 295 2.99 21.78 12.31
CA GLU A 295 4.45 21.76 12.16
C GLU A 295 4.95 20.36 11.79
N TYR A 296 5.98 20.27 10.93
CA TYR A 296 6.57 19.01 10.45
C TYR A 296 7.97 18.74 11.04
N PRO A 297 8.41 17.46 11.14
CA PRO A 297 9.67 17.10 11.82
C PRO A 297 10.93 17.63 11.12
N ASN A 298 11.57 18.62 11.75
CA ASN A 298 12.79 19.29 11.26
C ASN A 298 14.13 18.67 11.73
N PHE A 299 14.10 17.55 12.45
CA PHE A 299 15.27 16.86 13.00
C PHE A 299 16.17 17.69 13.95
N ASN A 300 15.66 18.79 14.52
CA ASN A 300 16.39 19.57 15.52
C ASN A 300 16.63 18.78 16.82
N TYR A 301 17.74 19.08 17.49
CA TYR A 301 18.09 18.45 18.77
C TYR A 301 17.43 19.17 19.95
N LEU A 302 16.44 18.51 20.56
CA LEU A 302 15.62 19.06 21.64
C LEU A 302 16.19 18.80 23.06
N GLY A 303 17.34 18.14 23.15
CA GLY A 303 17.94 17.70 24.42
C GLY A 303 18.02 16.18 24.56
N GLU A 304 18.33 15.71 25.78
CA GLU A 304 18.47 14.28 26.12
C GLU A 304 17.20 13.67 26.73
N ASP A 305 16.20 14.48 27.11
CA ASP A 305 14.91 13.95 27.58
C ASP A 305 14.09 13.50 26.36
N TYR A 306 13.65 12.25 26.36
CA TYR A 306 12.82 11.71 25.30
C TYR A 306 11.45 12.39 25.22
N LYS A 307 10.97 12.95 26.34
CA LYS A 307 9.68 13.63 26.41
C LYS A 307 9.56 14.74 25.40
N SER A 308 10.61 15.55 25.21
CA SER A 308 10.60 16.63 24.22
C SER A 308 10.38 16.15 22.77
N TYR A 309 10.68 14.89 22.45
CA TYR A 309 10.43 14.28 21.13
C TYR A 309 9.09 13.54 21.04
N ASN A 310 8.51 13.15 22.18
CA ASN A 310 7.20 12.50 22.28
C ASN A 310 6.06 13.54 22.40
N GLU A 311 6.29 14.61 23.17
CA GLU A 311 5.31 15.66 23.50
C GLU A 311 5.14 16.68 22.35
N ILE A 312 6.09 16.75 21.41
CA ILE A 312 5.98 17.54 20.17
C ILE A 312 5.17 16.86 19.06
N GLY A 313 4.73 15.60 19.25
CA GLY A 313 3.86 14.86 18.33
C GLY A 313 4.50 14.33 17.04
N ASN A 314 5.54 14.97 16.50
CA ASN A 314 6.03 14.68 15.14
C ASN A 314 6.63 13.28 14.88
N TYR A 315 6.91 12.50 15.93
CA TYR A 315 7.63 11.22 15.82
C TYR A 315 6.86 10.08 16.52
N GLU A 316 6.56 9.00 15.81
CA GLU A 316 5.96 7.78 16.39
C GLU A 316 7.00 6.65 16.41
N ILE A 317 7.25 6.02 17.56
CA ILE A 317 8.01 4.77 17.62
C ILE A 317 7.19 3.65 16.95
N ASP A 318 7.72 3.11 15.86
CA ASP A 318 7.03 2.09 15.07
C ASP A 318 7.54 0.68 15.39
N GLU A 319 8.61 0.21 14.72
CA GLU A 319 9.10 -1.16 14.85
C GLU A 319 10.45 -1.22 15.58
N PHE A 320 10.54 -2.14 16.54
CA PHE A 320 11.74 -2.40 17.31
C PHE A 320 11.83 -3.84 17.79
N ASP A 321 13.05 -4.33 18.03
CA ASP A 321 13.24 -5.71 18.48
C ASP A 321 13.06 -5.89 20.00
N LYS A 322 11.84 -6.28 20.38
CA LYS A 322 11.42 -6.63 21.75
C LYS A 322 12.22 -7.77 22.42
N SER A 323 13.12 -8.45 21.69
CA SER A 323 14.07 -9.42 22.27
C SER A 323 15.41 -8.81 22.70
N ASN A 324 15.68 -7.55 22.32
CA ASN A 324 16.90 -6.80 22.63
C ASN A 324 16.65 -5.52 23.43
N MET A 325 15.38 -5.11 23.54
CA MET A 325 14.94 -3.83 24.12
C MET A 325 13.62 -4.04 24.86
N ASP A 326 13.56 -3.64 26.14
CA ASP A 326 12.34 -3.69 26.93
C ASP A 326 11.29 -2.70 26.36
N PRO A 327 10.09 -3.16 25.95
CA PRO A 327 9.02 -2.28 25.46
C PRO A 327 8.60 -1.17 26.43
N LYS A 328 8.88 -1.31 27.74
CA LYS A 328 8.57 -0.31 28.78
C LYS A 328 9.67 0.74 28.98
N ASN A 329 10.84 0.55 28.37
CA ASN A 329 11.98 1.45 28.55
C ASN A 329 11.97 2.53 27.46
N GLU A 330 11.21 3.61 27.69
CA GLU A 330 11.10 4.75 26.77
C GLU A 330 12.49 5.33 26.44
N ASN A 331 13.34 5.57 27.43
CA ASN A 331 14.71 6.07 27.23
C ASN A 331 15.48 5.24 26.18
N ALA A 332 15.39 3.91 26.25
CA ALA A 332 16.06 3.01 25.30
C ALA A 332 15.43 3.04 23.90
N LYS A 333 14.10 3.16 23.80
CA LYS A 333 13.39 3.28 22.51
C LYS A 333 13.64 4.62 21.83
N TRP A 334 13.78 5.71 22.57
CA TRP A 334 13.97 7.05 22.00
C TRP A 334 15.44 7.44 21.77
N ALA A 335 16.39 6.87 22.53
CA ALA A 335 17.82 7.19 22.41
C ALA A 335 18.40 7.16 20.98
N PRO A 336 17.99 6.24 20.06
CA PRO A 336 18.43 6.33 18.67
C PRO A 336 17.96 7.60 17.94
N LEU A 337 16.74 8.10 18.13
CA LEU A 337 16.30 9.37 17.53
C LEU A 337 17.07 10.56 18.13
N ILE A 338 17.17 10.63 19.46
CA ILE A 338 17.90 11.67 20.20
C ILE A 338 19.36 11.76 19.70
N ARG A 339 20.00 10.60 19.51
CA ARG A 339 21.36 10.52 18.99
C ARG A 339 21.45 10.96 17.52
N PHE A 340 20.45 10.71 16.69
CA PHE A 340 20.42 11.18 15.30
C PHE A 340 20.36 12.70 15.22
N THR A 341 19.37 13.33 15.86
CA THR A 341 19.21 14.79 15.87
C THR A 341 20.44 15.48 16.47
N LYS A 342 21.03 14.90 17.53
CA LYS A 342 22.29 15.36 18.12
C LYS A 342 23.48 15.26 17.16
N LEU A 343 23.63 14.15 16.43
CA LEU A 343 24.72 13.97 15.46
C LEU A 343 24.57 14.92 14.27
N TYR A 344 23.35 15.04 13.72
CA TYR A 344 23.04 16.00 12.66
C TYR A 344 23.29 17.45 13.10
N THR A 345 22.78 17.88 14.25
CA THR A 345 22.97 19.23 14.79
C THR A 345 24.45 19.58 14.97
N ASN A 346 25.25 18.66 15.52
CA ASN A 346 26.70 18.86 15.68
C ASN A 346 27.44 18.87 14.34
N TRP A 347 27.03 18.04 13.39
CA TRP A 347 27.58 18.03 12.04
C TRP A 347 27.29 19.35 11.31
N ASN A 348 26.01 19.75 11.22
CA ASN A 348 25.56 20.98 10.56
C ASN A 348 26.28 22.21 11.17
N LYS A 349 26.25 22.36 12.51
CA LYS A 349 26.94 23.45 13.22
C LYS A 349 28.44 23.54 12.91
N LYS A 350 29.11 22.41 12.63
CA LYS A 350 30.54 22.37 12.30
C LYS A 350 30.81 22.56 10.79
N TYR A 351 29.90 22.13 9.92
CA TYR A 351 30.19 21.91 8.51
C TYR A 351 29.29 22.66 7.50
N LYS A 352 28.22 23.37 7.90
CA LYS A 352 27.29 24.07 6.99
C LYS A 352 27.95 24.92 5.89
N ASN A 353 29.10 25.52 6.21
CA ASN A 353 29.89 26.38 5.31
C ASN A 353 31.24 25.73 4.93
N ASN A 354 31.36 24.39 4.94
CA ASN A 354 32.62 23.66 4.80
C ASN A 354 32.49 22.52 3.77
N ASN A 355 32.94 22.79 2.54
CA ASN A 355 32.82 21.89 1.40
C ASN A 355 33.96 20.86 1.30
N SER A 356 34.61 20.51 2.42
CA SER A 356 35.68 19.50 2.43
C SER A 356 35.13 18.07 2.50
N ASP A 357 35.87 17.10 1.97
CA ASP A 357 35.51 15.68 2.07
C ASP A 357 35.45 15.19 3.52
N ALA A 358 36.13 15.87 4.44
CA ALA A 358 36.04 15.61 5.89
C ALA A 358 34.66 15.96 6.48
N ALA A 359 33.89 16.87 5.86
CA ALA A 359 32.48 17.09 6.20
C ALA A 359 31.63 15.88 5.77
N ILE A 360 31.83 15.41 4.53
CA ILE A 360 31.10 14.26 3.97
C ILE A 360 31.41 12.99 4.78
N GLN A 361 32.68 12.71 5.04
CA GLN A 361 33.14 11.59 5.87
C GLN A 361 32.70 11.68 7.35
N ALA A 362 32.26 12.85 7.82
CA ALA A 362 31.66 12.99 9.15
C ALA A 362 30.16 12.67 9.13
N LEU A 363 29.45 13.03 8.05
CA LEU A 363 28.03 12.70 7.84
C LEU A 363 27.83 11.20 7.60
N THR A 364 28.60 10.61 6.69
CA THR A 364 28.43 9.22 6.24
C THR A 364 28.80 8.17 7.28
N LYS A 365 29.40 8.59 8.41
CA LYS A 365 29.60 7.75 9.61
C LYS A 365 28.31 7.48 10.39
N PHE A 366 27.25 8.26 10.16
CA PHE A 366 25.96 8.02 10.80
C PHE A 366 24.77 8.05 9.84
N LEU A 367 24.79 8.77 8.72
CA LEU A 367 23.69 8.76 7.75
C LEU A 367 24.08 8.01 6.47
N ASN A 368 23.23 7.08 5.99
CA ASN A 368 23.33 6.56 4.64
C ASN A 368 22.80 7.60 3.64
N VAL A 369 23.65 8.58 3.33
CA VAL A 369 23.41 9.69 2.39
C VAL A 369 23.07 9.17 1.00
N GLU A 370 23.74 8.12 0.52
CA GLU A 370 23.46 7.48 -0.78
C GLU A 370 21.99 7.03 -0.87
N SER A 371 21.49 6.31 0.14
CA SER A 371 20.09 5.85 0.16
C SER A 371 19.10 7.00 0.22
N LEU A 372 19.43 8.08 0.96
CA LEU A 372 18.61 9.29 0.99
C LEU A 372 18.58 10.00 -0.37
N LEU A 373 19.72 10.19 -1.03
CA LEU A 373 19.78 10.85 -2.35
C LEU A 373 19.03 10.06 -3.43
N ARG A 374 19.07 8.72 -3.39
CA ARG A 374 18.30 7.88 -4.33
C ARG A 374 16.80 7.97 -4.09
N LEU A 375 16.37 8.01 -2.83
CA LEU A 375 14.99 8.25 -2.41
C LEU A 375 14.52 9.62 -2.92
N MET A 376 15.27 10.69 -2.64
CA MET A 376 14.99 12.06 -3.09
C MET A 376 14.91 12.19 -4.62
N VAL A 377 15.72 11.43 -5.39
CA VAL A 377 15.64 11.39 -6.85
C VAL A 377 14.32 10.77 -7.33
N ILE A 378 13.80 9.75 -6.67
CA ILE A 378 12.48 9.18 -7.02
C ILE A 378 11.36 10.15 -6.63
N GLU A 379 11.38 10.71 -5.41
CA GLU A 379 10.39 11.71 -4.98
C GLU A 379 10.35 12.94 -5.91
N THR A 380 11.51 13.36 -6.43
CA THR A 380 11.58 14.37 -7.49
C THR A 380 10.86 13.91 -8.75
N LEU A 381 11.18 12.73 -9.30
CA LEU A 381 10.67 12.27 -10.59
C LEU A 381 9.18 11.89 -10.55
N THR A 382 8.67 11.47 -9.41
CA THR A 382 7.24 11.23 -9.20
C THR A 382 6.48 12.51 -8.82
N ALA A 383 7.16 13.53 -8.29
CA ALA A 383 6.56 14.61 -7.48
C ALA A 383 5.67 14.00 -6.39
N ALA A 384 6.34 13.40 -5.42
CA ALA A 384 5.73 12.75 -4.26
C ALA A 384 5.39 13.82 -3.21
N PHE A 385 4.13 14.29 -3.19
CA PHE A 385 3.76 15.47 -2.40
C PHE A 385 3.73 15.17 -0.90
N ASP A 386 2.84 14.31 -0.41
CA ASP A 386 2.77 13.89 1.01
C ASP A 386 3.89 12.88 1.42
N ASN A 387 5.13 13.06 0.94
CA ASN A 387 6.27 12.18 1.24
C ASN A 387 7.47 12.96 1.85
N LEU A 388 8.68 12.37 1.84
CA LEU A 388 9.78 12.78 2.73
C LEU A 388 10.35 14.17 2.43
N TRP A 389 10.59 14.53 1.17
CA TRP A 389 11.27 15.79 0.87
C TRP A 389 10.35 17.01 1.06
N LEU A 390 9.09 16.95 0.63
CA LEU A 390 8.18 18.09 0.73
C LEU A 390 7.63 18.26 2.15
N TYR A 391 6.87 17.30 2.68
CA TYR A 391 6.24 17.40 4.00
C TYR A 391 6.99 16.66 5.11
N THR A 392 8.11 15.98 4.84
CA THR A 392 8.72 15.04 5.81
C THR A 392 7.70 14.02 6.34
N SER A 393 6.75 13.63 5.48
CA SER A 393 5.60 12.78 5.77
C SER A 393 5.74 11.41 5.09
N ASN A 394 4.82 10.48 5.39
CA ASN A 394 4.77 9.09 4.92
C ASN A 394 6.16 8.42 4.76
N ALA A 395 6.99 8.61 5.77
CA ALA A 395 8.35 8.08 5.83
C ALA A 395 8.76 7.76 7.27
N ALA A 396 9.86 7.02 7.40
CA ALA A 396 10.45 6.68 8.69
C ALA A 396 11.97 6.77 8.68
N LEU A 397 12.54 7.19 9.82
CA LEU A 397 13.95 7.02 10.15
C LEU A 397 14.16 5.63 10.76
N TYR A 398 14.96 4.77 10.13
CA TYR A 398 15.39 3.50 10.71
C TYR A 398 16.86 3.57 11.16
N TYR A 399 17.13 3.25 12.43
CA TYR A 399 18.49 2.98 12.90
C TYR A 399 18.88 1.54 12.57
N ASN A 400 19.88 1.36 11.71
CA ASN A 400 20.35 0.07 11.24
C ASN A 400 21.51 -0.43 12.14
N PRO A 401 21.31 -1.48 12.97
CA PRO A 401 22.31 -1.94 13.93
C PRO A 401 23.43 -2.78 13.30
N GLU A 402 23.25 -3.28 12.06
CA GLU A 402 24.27 -4.00 11.30
C GLU A 402 25.28 -3.03 10.67
N ARG A 403 24.80 -1.85 10.27
CA ARG A 403 25.59 -0.79 9.63
C ARG A 403 26.04 0.31 10.61
N ASN A 404 25.48 0.34 11.82
CA ASN A 404 25.67 1.40 12.82
C ASN A 404 25.37 2.80 12.25
N ASN A 405 24.42 2.88 11.31
CA ASN A 405 24.00 4.11 10.64
C ASN A 405 22.46 4.25 10.64
N TYR A 406 21.96 5.34 10.09
CA TYR A 406 20.55 5.64 9.92
C TYR A 406 20.22 5.69 8.43
N GLN A 407 19.01 5.26 8.08
CA GLN A 407 18.47 5.32 6.73
C GLN A 407 17.02 5.78 6.76
N PHE A 408 16.61 6.54 5.75
CA PHE A 408 15.22 6.91 5.53
C PHE A 408 14.50 5.86 4.68
N ILE A 409 13.21 5.66 4.95
CA ILE A 409 12.34 4.69 4.27
C ILE A 409 10.99 5.37 4.01
N SER A 410 10.70 5.76 2.78
CA SER A 410 9.36 6.27 2.39
C SER A 410 8.39 5.10 2.16
N PHE A 411 7.09 5.36 2.35
CA PHE A 411 5.95 4.48 2.09
C PHE A 411 4.76 5.32 1.62
N ASP A 412 3.60 4.71 1.30
CA ASP A 412 2.36 5.40 0.86
C ASP A 412 2.58 6.40 -0.31
N PHE A 413 2.35 5.93 -1.55
CA PHE A 413 2.74 6.65 -2.78
C PHE A 413 1.58 6.96 -3.73
N ASP A 414 0.36 7.14 -3.18
CA ASP A 414 -0.84 7.42 -3.98
C ASP A 414 -0.87 8.86 -4.52
N GLN A 415 -0.41 9.86 -3.75
CA GLN A 415 -0.20 11.24 -4.20
C GLN A 415 1.09 11.40 -5.02
N SER A 416 1.18 10.73 -6.17
CA SER A 416 2.39 10.74 -7.01
C SER A 416 2.10 10.62 -8.51
N LEU A 417 3.14 10.76 -9.34
CA LEU A 417 3.13 10.54 -10.80
C LEU A 417 2.08 11.40 -11.52
N GLY A 418 1.98 12.68 -11.12
CA GLY A 418 1.11 13.68 -11.73
C GLY A 418 -0.39 13.45 -11.54
N ALA A 419 -0.78 12.64 -10.55
CA ALA A 419 -2.19 12.34 -10.25
C ALA A 419 -2.88 13.29 -9.27
N TRP A 420 -2.14 14.20 -8.64
CA TRP A 420 -2.67 15.07 -7.59
C TRP A 420 -1.86 16.37 -7.63
N LEU A 421 -2.49 17.54 -7.75
CA LEU A 421 -1.81 18.85 -7.86
C LEU A 421 -2.67 19.96 -7.23
N TYR A 422 -2.75 19.98 -5.90
CA TYR A 422 -3.49 21.01 -5.15
C TYR A 422 -2.69 21.59 -3.97
N ASP A 423 -1.37 21.42 -4.00
CA ASP A 423 -0.43 21.97 -3.03
C ASP A 423 -0.06 23.40 -3.42
N GLU A 424 -0.37 24.37 -2.56
CA GLU A 424 -0.11 25.79 -2.83
C GLU A 424 1.37 26.18 -2.74
N ASN A 425 2.22 25.34 -2.14
CA ASN A 425 3.66 25.56 -2.03
C ASN A 425 4.41 25.17 -3.32
N ILE A 426 3.72 24.54 -4.28
CA ILE A 426 4.33 23.98 -5.50
C ILE A 426 4.11 24.87 -6.72
N ASN A 427 5.21 25.26 -7.38
CA ASN A 427 5.15 25.96 -8.66
C ASN A 427 4.81 24.99 -9.81
N TYR A 428 3.52 24.89 -10.15
CA TYR A 428 3.04 24.00 -11.21
C TYR A 428 3.44 24.41 -12.64
N ASP A 429 3.86 25.67 -12.88
CA ASP A 429 4.42 26.07 -14.18
C ASP A 429 5.81 25.47 -14.41
N THR A 430 6.62 25.33 -13.34
CA THR A 430 7.99 24.80 -13.42
C THR A 430 8.13 23.34 -13.01
N ILE A 431 7.15 22.73 -12.34
CA ILE A 431 7.24 21.38 -11.73
C ILE A 431 7.71 20.28 -12.68
N THR A 432 7.55 20.42 -14.00
CA THR A 432 8.00 19.41 -14.98
C THR A 432 9.43 19.62 -15.49
N GLU A 433 10.05 20.78 -15.25
CA GLU A 433 11.47 21.05 -15.57
C GLU A 433 12.35 21.25 -14.33
N ASP A 434 11.79 21.69 -13.20
CA ASP A 434 12.51 21.77 -11.92
C ASP A 434 12.76 20.36 -11.36
N CYS A 435 14.00 20.11 -10.93
CA CYS A 435 14.45 18.85 -10.38
C CYS A 435 15.37 19.05 -9.16
N ILE A 436 15.28 20.19 -8.46
CA ILE A 436 16.11 20.49 -7.28
C ILE A 436 15.47 21.50 -6.31
N THR A 437 14.75 22.50 -6.82
CA THR A 437 14.04 23.53 -6.04
C THR A 437 12.52 23.32 -6.00
N TRP A 438 12.05 22.17 -6.48
CA TRP A 438 10.63 21.88 -6.69
C TRP A 438 9.78 21.84 -5.41
N VAL A 439 10.40 21.69 -4.23
CA VAL A 439 9.76 21.77 -2.90
C VAL A 439 9.69 23.20 -2.33
N ASN A 440 10.11 24.22 -3.10
CA ASN A 440 10.27 25.61 -2.69
C ASN A 440 11.29 25.83 -1.52
N PRO A 441 12.59 26.06 -1.81
CA PRO A 441 13.63 26.14 -0.77
C PRO A 441 13.56 27.38 0.11
N ASP A 442 12.76 28.39 -0.27
CA ASP A 442 12.53 29.63 0.46
C ASP A 442 11.15 29.63 1.18
N ASP A 443 10.51 28.46 1.31
CA ASP A 443 9.26 28.31 2.06
C ASP A 443 9.45 28.63 3.55
N THR A 444 8.39 29.18 4.16
CA THR A 444 8.29 29.48 5.59
C THR A 444 7.21 28.66 6.30
N ALA A 445 6.37 27.91 5.56
CA ALA A 445 5.43 26.97 6.13
C ALA A 445 6.11 25.65 6.55
N ILE A 446 7.02 25.13 5.71
CA ILE A 446 7.69 23.85 5.96
C ILE A 446 9.21 24.02 6.11
N ASP A 447 9.79 23.46 7.18
CA ASP A 447 11.24 23.55 7.46
C ASP A 447 12.07 22.52 6.68
N HIS A 448 12.38 22.83 5.41
CA HIS A 448 13.31 22.02 4.60
C HIS A 448 14.81 22.21 4.97
N SER A 449 15.15 22.87 6.09
CA SER A 449 16.55 23.23 6.40
C SER A 449 17.48 22.01 6.54
N PHE A 450 16.94 20.83 6.86
CA PHE A 450 17.65 19.56 6.78
C PHE A 450 18.12 19.25 5.35
N PHE A 451 17.21 19.15 4.38
CA PHE A 451 17.54 18.84 2.99
C PHE A 451 18.38 19.95 2.36
N ASN A 452 18.05 21.22 2.62
CA ASN A 452 18.79 22.38 2.12
C ASN A 452 20.23 22.43 2.68
N SER A 453 20.45 22.02 3.94
CA SER A 453 21.80 21.89 4.52
C SER A 453 22.60 20.69 3.98
N LEU A 454 21.95 19.67 3.43
CA LEU A 454 22.64 18.58 2.75
C LEU A 454 23.01 18.98 1.32
N LEU A 455 22.08 19.56 0.58
CA LEU A 455 22.25 19.95 -0.82
C LEU A 455 23.18 21.15 -1.02
N SER A 456 23.47 21.94 0.03
CA SER A 456 24.49 23.00 -0.01
C SER A 456 25.92 22.47 -0.20
N HIS A 457 26.20 21.21 0.14
CA HIS A 457 27.51 20.60 -0.07
C HIS A 457 27.70 20.12 -1.53
N PRO A 458 28.71 20.63 -2.27
CA PRO A 458 28.90 20.30 -3.68
C PRO A 458 29.02 18.80 -3.98
N GLN A 459 29.66 18.01 -3.11
CA GLN A 459 29.78 16.56 -3.28
C GLN A 459 28.42 15.85 -3.23
N ILE A 460 27.51 16.32 -2.37
CA ILE A 460 26.16 15.75 -2.20
C ILE A 460 25.31 16.11 -3.42
N LEU A 461 25.39 17.37 -3.87
CA LEU A 461 24.71 17.83 -5.09
C LEU A 461 25.27 17.20 -6.38
N GLU A 462 26.58 16.98 -6.51
CA GLU A 462 27.16 16.22 -7.63
C GLU A 462 26.64 14.77 -7.62
N ARG A 463 26.60 14.11 -6.45
CA ARG A 463 26.09 12.74 -6.34
C ARG A 463 24.60 12.65 -6.70
N TYR A 464 23.77 13.56 -6.17
CA TYR A 464 22.35 13.67 -6.53
C TYR A 464 22.17 13.80 -8.05
N ASN A 465 22.92 14.70 -8.68
CA ASN A 465 22.88 14.94 -10.12
C ASN A 465 23.33 13.72 -10.94
N VAL A 466 24.32 12.94 -10.48
CA VAL A 466 24.74 11.68 -11.13
C VAL A 466 23.65 10.61 -11.03
N ILE A 467 23.01 10.46 -9.87
CA ILE A 467 21.89 9.53 -9.66
C ILE A 467 20.72 9.92 -10.57
N LEU A 468 20.27 11.17 -10.51
CA LEU A 468 19.20 11.71 -11.36
C LEU A 468 19.49 11.54 -12.86
N ALA A 469 20.75 11.75 -13.28
CA ALA A 469 21.19 11.53 -14.65
C ALA A 469 21.07 10.07 -15.08
N LYS A 470 21.43 9.09 -14.24
CA LYS A 470 21.27 7.66 -14.58
C LYS A 470 19.80 7.26 -14.60
N VAL A 471 19.05 7.61 -13.56
CA VAL A 471 17.62 7.24 -13.44
C VAL A 471 16.82 7.78 -14.62
N THR A 472 16.97 9.05 -15.02
CA THR A 472 16.25 9.64 -16.17
C THR A 472 16.68 9.11 -17.53
N ARG A 473 17.92 8.62 -17.67
CA ARG A 473 18.44 8.07 -18.93
C ARG A 473 18.08 6.60 -19.13
N GLU A 474 17.98 5.83 -18.04
CA GLU A 474 17.90 4.36 -18.08
C GLU A 474 16.54 3.83 -17.58
N ILE A 475 16.00 4.38 -16.48
CA ILE A 475 14.75 3.95 -15.85
C ILE A 475 13.56 4.83 -16.24
N PHE A 476 13.55 6.09 -15.79
CA PHE A 476 12.43 7.03 -15.86
C PHE A 476 12.37 7.73 -17.22
N ASN A 477 12.10 6.94 -18.26
CA ASN A 477 11.90 7.40 -19.62
C ASN A 477 10.72 6.65 -20.28
N PRO A 478 10.06 7.22 -21.30
CA PRO A 478 8.88 6.60 -21.90
C PRO A 478 9.09 5.19 -22.45
N ASP A 479 10.26 4.88 -23.03
CA ASP A 479 10.53 3.57 -23.63
C ASP A 479 10.72 2.48 -22.57
N THR A 480 11.31 2.79 -21.42
CA THR A 480 11.43 1.83 -20.30
C THR A 480 10.08 1.70 -19.56
N ILE A 481 9.52 2.81 -19.08
CA ILE A 481 8.35 2.80 -18.19
C ILE A 481 7.10 2.24 -18.88
N SER A 482 6.87 2.55 -20.16
CA SER A 482 5.71 2.03 -20.89
C SER A 482 5.71 0.49 -21.00
N LYS A 483 6.86 -0.19 -20.96
CA LYS A 483 6.92 -1.66 -20.95
C LYS A 483 6.41 -2.24 -19.63
N TYR A 484 6.70 -1.58 -18.51
CA TYR A 484 6.20 -1.95 -17.19
C TYR A 484 4.70 -1.64 -17.08
N VAL A 485 4.32 -0.39 -17.34
CA VAL A 485 2.94 0.12 -17.27
C VAL A 485 1.99 -0.69 -18.16
N ASN A 486 2.33 -0.94 -19.44
CA ASN A 486 1.48 -1.75 -20.31
C ASN A 486 1.37 -3.22 -19.88
N SER A 487 2.37 -3.75 -19.18
CA SER A 487 2.31 -5.13 -18.65
C SER A 487 1.44 -5.23 -17.39
N LEU A 488 1.48 -4.25 -16.49
CA LEU A 488 0.51 -4.17 -15.40
C LEU A 488 -0.91 -3.91 -15.93
N ALA A 489 -1.06 -3.04 -16.92
CA ALA A 489 -2.34 -2.78 -17.56
C ALA A 489 -2.92 -4.06 -18.17
N GLU A 490 -2.17 -4.81 -19.00
CA GLU A 490 -2.65 -6.06 -19.58
C GLU A 490 -2.90 -7.17 -18.54
N LEU A 491 -2.22 -7.12 -17.38
CA LEU A 491 -2.51 -7.99 -16.25
C LEU A 491 -3.90 -7.71 -15.67
N ILE A 492 -4.26 -6.44 -15.41
CA ILE A 492 -5.53 -6.08 -14.74
C ILE A 492 -6.69 -5.72 -15.67
N ARG A 493 -6.46 -5.46 -16.97
CA ARG A 493 -7.43 -4.94 -17.96
C ARG A 493 -8.80 -5.64 -17.98
N GLU A 494 -8.83 -6.97 -17.82
CA GLU A 494 -10.07 -7.75 -17.76
C GLU A 494 -10.89 -7.56 -16.47
N ASP A 495 -10.28 -7.04 -15.40
CA ASP A 495 -10.94 -6.74 -14.13
C ASP A 495 -11.37 -5.27 -14.00
N VAL A 496 -10.89 -4.36 -14.86
CA VAL A 496 -11.02 -2.89 -14.68
C VAL A 496 -12.47 -2.42 -14.62
N SER A 497 -13.31 -2.80 -15.58
CA SER A 497 -14.75 -2.42 -15.54
C SER A 497 -15.42 -2.98 -14.30
N TRP A 498 -15.20 -4.25 -13.98
CA TRP A 498 -15.76 -4.91 -12.80
C TRP A 498 -15.31 -4.25 -11.48
N ASN A 499 -14.06 -3.78 -11.40
CA ASN A 499 -13.56 -3.01 -10.26
C ASN A 499 -14.35 -1.71 -10.08
N PHE A 500 -14.53 -0.93 -11.15
CA PHE A 500 -15.27 0.33 -11.06
C PHE A 500 -16.77 0.09 -10.81
N ASP A 501 -17.41 -0.84 -11.55
CA ASP A 501 -18.81 -1.24 -11.37
C ASP A 501 -19.12 -1.76 -9.94
N SER A 502 -18.10 -2.27 -9.21
CA SER A 502 -18.29 -2.87 -7.88
C SER A 502 -18.52 -1.85 -6.76
N ILE A 503 -18.01 -0.61 -6.87
CA ILE A 503 -18.11 0.39 -5.80
C ILE A 503 -19.57 0.80 -5.55
N ASP A 504 -20.37 0.83 -6.61
CA ASP A 504 -21.81 1.13 -6.58
C ASP A 504 -22.63 -0.05 -6.03
N GLN A 505 -22.09 -1.27 -6.11
CA GLN A 505 -22.71 -2.51 -5.65
C GLN A 505 -22.34 -2.89 -4.19
N LEU A 506 -21.37 -2.20 -3.57
CA LEU A 506 -21.05 -2.33 -2.14
C LEU A 506 -22.27 -2.00 -1.28
N LYS A 507 -22.64 -2.93 -0.39
CA LYS A 507 -23.87 -2.87 0.45
C LYS A 507 -23.64 -2.09 1.76
N ILE A 508 -22.46 -1.50 1.93
CA ILE A 508 -22.16 -0.60 3.04
C ILE A 508 -22.99 0.68 2.90
N LYS A 509 -23.50 1.16 4.04
CA LYS A 509 -24.25 2.39 4.22
C LYS A 509 -23.35 3.62 4.44
N TYR A 510 -22.04 3.42 4.60
CA TYR A 510 -21.11 4.54 4.70
C TYR A 510 -21.10 5.34 3.40
N ASN A 511 -21.52 6.60 3.49
CA ASN A 511 -21.60 7.53 2.36
C ASN A 511 -20.27 8.27 2.17
N GLY A 512 -19.20 7.50 1.99
CA GLY A 512 -17.89 8.00 1.61
C GLY A 512 -17.83 8.42 0.15
N GLN A 513 -16.75 9.13 -0.21
CA GLN A 513 -16.44 9.57 -1.56
C GLN A 513 -16.39 8.39 -2.55
N VAL A 514 -16.86 8.64 -3.77
CA VAL A 514 -16.88 7.69 -4.89
C VAL A 514 -16.40 8.42 -6.14
N ASN A 515 -15.34 7.89 -6.76
CA ASN A 515 -14.92 8.31 -8.08
C ASN A 515 -15.46 7.32 -9.10
N HIS A 516 -16.45 7.73 -9.89
CA HIS A 516 -17.01 6.91 -10.96
C HIS A 516 -16.07 6.89 -12.18
N TYR A 517 -14.89 6.30 -12.02
CA TYR A 517 -13.96 6.06 -13.12
C TYR A 517 -14.51 5.00 -14.09
N THR A 518 -14.20 5.17 -15.37
CA THR A 518 -14.62 4.25 -16.43
C THR A 518 -13.43 3.50 -17.03
N PHE A 519 -13.70 2.42 -17.78
CA PHE A 519 -12.68 1.75 -18.59
C PHE A 519 -12.00 2.71 -19.59
N LYS A 520 -12.71 3.75 -20.06
CA LYS A 520 -12.16 4.77 -20.94
C LYS A 520 -11.20 5.71 -20.21
N ASP A 521 -11.52 6.08 -18.97
CA ASP A 521 -10.62 6.87 -18.10
C ASP A 521 -9.30 6.12 -17.89
N PHE A 522 -9.38 4.83 -17.54
CA PHE A 522 -8.22 3.93 -17.40
C PHE A 522 -7.32 3.92 -18.66
N GLU A 523 -7.85 3.55 -19.83
CA GLU A 523 -7.04 3.48 -21.06
C GLU A 523 -6.50 4.86 -21.50
N ASN A 524 -7.28 5.94 -21.34
CA ASN A 524 -6.88 7.28 -21.76
C ASN A 524 -5.80 7.89 -20.85
N ASN A 525 -5.89 7.66 -19.54
CA ASN A 525 -4.97 8.23 -18.54
C ASN A 525 -3.73 7.37 -18.30
N LEU A 526 -3.74 6.07 -18.66
CA LEU A 526 -2.50 5.33 -18.92
C LEU A 526 -1.63 6.03 -19.97
N GLY A 527 -2.26 6.63 -20.98
CA GLY A 527 -1.60 7.40 -22.03
C GLY A 527 -1.26 8.83 -21.61
N TYR A 528 -1.87 9.80 -22.31
CA TYR A 528 -1.53 11.22 -22.24
C TYR A 528 -2.69 12.13 -21.82
N THR A 529 -3.85 11.55 -21.49
CA THR A 529 -5.08 12.33 -21.26
C THR A 529 -5.24 12.63 -19.76
N PRO A 530 -5.35 13.90 -19.33
CA PRO A 530 -5.75 14.22 -17.96
C PRO A 530 -7.19 13.81 -17.68
N ILE A 531 -7.56 13.67 -16.41
CA ILE A 531 -8.93 13.42 -15.97
C ILE A 531 -9.28 14.47 -14.93
N HIS A 532 -10.06 15.46 -15.31
CA HIS A 532 -10.43 16.52 -14.37
C HIS A 532 -11.49 16.08 -13.36
N ASN A 533 -11.50 16.75 -12.20
CA ASN A 533 -12.60 16.70 -11.26
C ASN A 533 -13.90 17.07 -11.99
N MET A 534 -14.99 16.36 -11.67
CA MET A 534 -16.31 16.70 -12.14
C MET A 534 -17.23 16.70 -10.92
N THR A 535 -17.63 17.89 -10.46
CA THR A 535 -18.62 18.07 -9.40
C THR A 535 -19.84 17.19 -9.66
N ASP A 536 -20.34 16.54 -8.62
CA ASP A 536 -21.42 15.52 -8.65
C ASP A 536 -21.06 14.15 -9.28
N TYR A 537 -19.81 13.91 -9.72
CA TYR A 537 -19.39 12.65 -10.36
C TYR A 537 -18.00 12.12 -9.97
N ARG A 538 -17.06 12.99 -9.58
CA ARG A 538 -15.68 12.64 -9.19
C ARG A 538 -15.11 13.67 -8.23
N TYR A 539 -14.44 13.21 -7.18
CA TYR A 539 -13.82 14.05 -6.14
C TYR A 539 -12.38 14.46 -6.51
N ASP A 540 -11.62 13.57 -7.14
CA ASP A 540 -10.23 13.84 -7.53
C ASP A 540 -10.10 14.41 -8.95
N ASP A 541 -9.07 15.23 -9.16
CA ASP A 541 -8.49 15.52 -10.47
C ASP A 541 -7.22 14.67 -10.65
N THR A 542 -6.88 14.32 -11.87
CA THR A 542 -5.63 13.65 -12.27
C THR A 542 -5.05 14.45 -13.45
N PRO A 543 -4.34 15.56 -13.19
CA PRO A 543 -4.06 16.58 -14.21
C PRO A 543 -3.04 16.18 -15.28
N TYR A 544 -2.45 14.99 -15.18
CA TYR A 544 -1.61 14.39 -16.21
C TYR A 544 -2.03 12.94 -16.53
N GLY A 545 -1.92 12.56 -17.80
CA GLY A 545 -1.80 11.15 -18.16
C GLY A 545 -0.45 10.59 -17.66
N LEU A 546 -0.43 9.33 -17.20
CA LEU A 546 0.74 8.71 -16.57
C LEU A 546 1.98 8.76 -17.47
N MET A 547 1.84 8.41 -18.76
CA MET A 547 2.96 8.49 -19.70
C MET A 547 3.26 9.93 -20.17
N ASP A 548 2.35 10.88 -20.01
CA ASP A 548 2.64 12.31 -20.21
C ASP A 548 3.49 12.87 -19.06
N TRP A 549 3.16 12.56 -17.80
CA TRP A 549 3.98 12.92 -16.64
C TRP A 549 5.41 12.38 -16.79
N VAL A 550 5.54 11.07 -17.02
CA VAL A 550 6.84 10.39 -17.23
C VAL A 550 7.63 11.03 -18.37
N LYS A 551 6.96 11.42 -19.46
CA LYS A 551 7.60 12.10 -20.59
C LYS A 551 8.01 13.53 -20.23
N LYS A 552 7.15 14.34 -19.59
CA LYS A 552 7.43 15.73 -19.26
C LYS A 552 8.55 15.84 -18.22
N LYS A 553 8.31 15.31 -17.01
CA LYS A 553 9.26 15.33 -15.89
C LYS A 553 10.58 14.61 -16.21
N GLY A 554 10.50 13.46 -16.89
CA GLY A 554 11.69 12.72 -17.34
C GLY A 554 12.54 13.50 -18.34
N ASN A 555 11.94 14.21 -19.30
CA ASN A 555 12.68 15.06 -20.22
C ASN A 555 13.24 16.32 -19.55
N GLY A 556 12.50 16.95 -18.63
CA GLY A 556 12.97 18.08 -17.83
C GLY A 556 14.23 17.74 -17.04
N CYS A 557 14.18 16.68 -16.23
CA CYS A 557 15.35 16.27 -15.45
C CYS A 557 16.51 15.72 -16.30
N LYS A 558 16.23 15.15 -17.48
CA LYS A 558 17.26 14.76 -18.46
C LYS A 558 17.91 15.95 -19.18
N LYS A 559 17.15 17.05 -19.40
CA LYS A 559 17.63 18.34 -19.91
C LYS A 559 18.52 19.03 -18.87
N TYR A 560 18.05 19.14 -17.64
CA TYR A 560 18.80 19.65 -16.47
C TYR A 560 20.12 18.88 -16.29
N THR A 561 20.08 17.55 -16.20
CA THR A 561 21.28 16.72 -16.03
C THR A 561 22.06 16.45 -17.32
N SER A 562 21.77 17.11 -18.45
CA SER A 562 22.31 16.76 -19.78
C SER A 562 23.85 16.72 -19.85
N LYS A 563 24.54 17.58 -19.10
CA LYS A 563 26.01 17.66 -19.05
C LYS A 563 26.67 16.67 -18.06
N ILE A 564 25.89 15.96 -17.25
CA ILE A 564 26.42 15.11 -16.17
C ILE A 564 27.02 13.81 -16.73
N ASN A 565 28.26 13.50 -16.30
CA ASN A 565 29.00 12.31 -16.68
C ASN A 565 28.67 11.11 -15.78
N THR A 566 27.78 10.25 -16.25
CA THR A 566 27.30 9.07 -15.51
C THR A 566 28.31 7.91 -15.41
N LYS A 567 29.55 8.08 -15.90
CA LYS A 567 30.63 7.09 -15.69
C LYS A 567 31.26 7.18 -14.29
N LYS A 568 31.14 8.31 -13.60
CA LYS A 568 31.57 8.47 -12.19
C LYS A 568 30.46 7.99 -11.24
N ASP A 569 30.08 6.72 -11.32
CA ASP A 569 29.03 6.16 -10.45
C ASP A 569 29.65 5.40 -9.26
N ILE A 570 29.95 6.15 -8.20
CA ILE A 570 30.47 5.62 -6.93
C ILE A 570 29.54 6.11 -5.82
N ASN A 571 29.08 5.19 -4.96
CA ASN A 571 28.18 5.55 -3.86
C ASN A 571 28.90 6.47 -2.85
N ILE A 572 28.22 7.53 -2.38
CA ILE A 572 28.81 8.49 -1.42
C ILE A 572 28.87 7.94 0.02
N SER A 573 28.00 6.99 0.35
CA SER A 573 28.02 6.16 1.57
C SER A 573 27.67 4.71 1.21
N ASP A 574 27.86 3.77 2.14
CA ASP A 574 27.44 2.36 1.98
C ASP A 574 27.89 1.71 0.65
N ASN A 575 29.12 2.03 0.23
CA ASN A 575 29.76 1.53 -1.00
C ASN A 575 30.37 0.12 -0.88
N TYR A 576 29.89 -0.70 0.07
CA TYR A 576 30.27 -2.11 0.18
C TYR A 576 29.57 -2.96 -0.90
N ASP A 577 30.05 -4.17 -1.15
CA ASP A 577 29.41 -5.08 -2.11
C ASP A 577 28.24 -5.84 -1.46
N VAL A 578 27.13 -5.98 -2.19
CA VAL A 578 25.91 -6.67 -1.73
C VAL A 578 25.42 -7.64 -2.79
N GLU A 579 25.42 -8.92 -2.44
CA GLU A 579 24.65 -9.93 -3.16
C GLU A 579 23.15 -9.73 -2.87
N VAL A 580 22.40 -9.25 -3.86
CA VAL A 580 20.94 -9.09 -3.79
C VAL A 580 20.25 -10.46 -3.81
N TYR A 581 19.13 -10.61 -3.11
CA TYR A 581 18.34 -11.84 -3.12
C TYR A 581 17.60 -12.05 -4.45
N ILE A 582 18.02 -13.07 -5.21
CA ILE A 582 17.37 -13.47 -6.46
C ILE A 582 16.51 -14.72 -6.22
N ASP A 583 15.19 -14.60 -6.36
CA ASP A 583 14.30 -15.76 -6.26
C ASP A 583 14.41 -16.65 -7.50
N ASN A 584 15.22 -17.71 -7.37
CA ASN A 584 15.44 -18.72 -8.39
C ASN A 584 14.17 -19.50 -8.81
N SER A 585 13.01 -19.27 -8.19
CA SER A 585 11.71 -19.73 -8.69
C SER A 585 11.15 -18.87 -9.83
N ARG A 586 11.33 -17.53 -9.83
CA ARG A 586 10.90 -16.62 -10.92
C ARG A 586 11.51 -17.01 -12.28
N SER A 587 12.72 -17.59 -12.27
CA SER A 587 13.41 -18.08 -13.47
C SER A 587 12.76 -19.35 -14.07
N LYS A 588 12.06 -20.14 -13.24
CA LYS A 588 11.50 -21.46 -13.62
C LYS A 588 10.08 -21.38 -14.17
N THR A 589 9.32 -20.32 -13.89
CA THR A 589 7.96 -20.08 -14.40
C THR A 589 7.91 -19.61 -15.87
N LYS A 590 8.98 -19.81 -16.64
CA LYS A 590 8.93 -19.70 -18.11
C LYS A 590 8.11 -20.87 -18.67
N PRO A 591 6.96 -20.65 -19.34
CA PRO A 591 6.16 -21.74 -19.88
C PRO A 591 6.99 -22.61 -20.84
N LYS A 592 6.93 -23.93 -20.65
CA LYS A 592 7.61 -24.90 -21.53
C LYS A 592 6.84 -24.99 -22.85
N THR A 593 7.02 -24.00 -23.72
CA THR A 593 6.39 -23.92 -25.04
C THR A 593 6.60 -25.20 -25.82
N THR A 594 5.52 -25.94 -26.06
CA THR A 594 5.52 -27.18 -26.81
C THR A 594 5.85 -26.88 -28.28
N THR A 595 7.10 -27.10 -28.68
CA THR A 595 7.53 -26.90 -30.07
C THR A 595 6.70 -27.78 -30.99
N THR A 596 5.87 -27.18 -31.83
CA THR A 596 5.07 -27.92 -32.81
C THR A 596 6.01 -28.45 -33.89
N ASN A 597 6.20 -29.77 -33.95
CA ASN A 597 7.02 -30.38 -34.99
C ASN A 597 6.42 -30.09 -36.37
N LYS A 598 7.18 -29.41 -37.23
CA LYS A 598 6.96 -29.35 -38.68
C LYS A 598 8.23 -29.88 -39.38
N PRO A 599 8.15 -30.59 -40.52
CA PRO A 599 9.27 -31.38 -41.02
C PRO A 599 10.58 -30.62 -41.27
N LYS A 600 11.67 -31.36 -41.07
CA LYS A 600 13.07 -30.94 -41.19
C LYS A 600 13.48 -30.87 -42.66
N THR A 601 13.57 -29.68 -43.24
CA THR A 601 14.25 -29.48 -44.52
C THR A 601 15.76 -29.35 -44.29
N THR A 602 16.56 -30.17 -44.97
CA THR A 602 18.02 -30.20 -44.78
C THR A 602 18.69 -29.13 -45.63
N THR A 603 19.53 -28.27 -45.03
CA THR A 603 20.48 -27.45 -45.79
C THR A 603 21.75 -27.24 -44.96
N THR A 604 22.84 -27.89 -45.36
CA THR A 604 24.17 -27.75 -44.77
C THR A 604 24.88 -26.50 -45.30
N LYS A 605 25.48 -25.70 -44.41
CA LYS A 605 26.71 -24.94 -44.72
C LYS A 605 27.48 -24.55 -43.46
N SER A 606 28.77 -24.29 -43.65
CA SER A 606 29.82 -24.42 -42.62
C SER A 606 29.76 -23.41 -41.47
N LYS A 607 30.39 -23.79 -40.34
CA LYS A 607 30.96 -22.83 -39.40
C LYS A 607 32.24 -22.23 -39.99
N THR A 608 32.52 -20.98 -39.66
CA THR A 608 33.89 -20.43 -39.66
C THR A 608 34.08 -19.67 -38.35
N THR A 609 35.14 -20.01 -37.62
CA THR A 609 35.50 -19.37 -36.34
C THR A 609 36.65 -18.40 -36.54
N THR A 610 36.52 -17.17 -36.06
CA THR A 610 37.64 -16.24 -35.89
C THR A 610 37.83 -15.92 -34.41
N LYS A 611 39.02 -16.23 -33.89
CA LYS A 611 39.47 -15.78 -32.57
C LYS A 611 40.02 -14.35 -32.72
N SER A 612 39.93 -13.55 -31.66
CA SER A 612 40.93 -12.52 -31.39
C SER A 612 41.37 -12.64 -29.93
N LYS A 613 42.67 -12.43 -29.69
CA LYS A 613 43.28 -12.33 -28.35
C LYS A 613 43.74 -10.88 -28.16
N THR A 614 43.64 -10.38 -26.94
CA THR A 614 44.55 -9.33 -26.46
C THR A 614 44.80 -9.55 -24.97
N THR A 615 46.04 -9.34 -24.51
CA THR A 615 46.51 -9.83 -23.21
C THR A 615 47.55 -8.92 -22.55
N THR A 616 47.24 -8.42 -21.36
CA THR A 616 48.19 -8.00 -20.31
C THR A 616 47.43 -8.05 -18.98
N LYS A 617 47.71 -9.01 -18.08
CA LYS A 617 48.82 -9.06 -17.10
C LYS A 617 48.59 -8.15 -15.87
N SER A 618 48.30 -8.80 -14.74
CA SER A 618 48.87 -8.44 -13.43
C SER A 618 49.28 -9.74 -12.70
N LYS A 619 50.23 -9.67 -11.76
CA LYS A 619 50.75 -10.81 -10.99
C LYS A 619 50.29 -10.73 -9.53
N THR A 620 49.86 -11.86 -8.97
CA THR A 620 50.10 -12.17 -7.55
C THR A 620 50.36 -13.67 -7.38
N THR A 621 51.05 -14.06 -6.31
CA THR A 621 51.69 -15.37 -6.10
C THR A 621 50.77 -16.44 -5.49
N THR A 622 51.20 -17.70 -5.53
CA THR A 622 50.41 -18.88 -5.11
C THR A 622 51.21 -19.84 -4.24
N THR A 623 50.66 -20.26 -3.10
CA THR A 623 51.19 -21.39 -2.29
C THR A 623 50.06 -22.17 -1.61
N LYS A 624 49.77 -23.39 -2.13
CA LYS A 624 49.16 -24.62 -1.53
C LYS A 624 48.02 -24.52 -0.49
N PRO A 625 47.04 -25.45 -0.59
CA PRO A 625 47.09 -26.64 0.29
C PRO A 625 47.28 -28.02 -0.40
N LYS A 626 47.48 -29.07 0.41
CA LYS A 626 47.69 -30.50 0.06
C LYS A 626 47.37 -31.38 1.30
N THR A 627 46.90 -32.64 1.26
CA THR A 627 46.28 -33.47 0.20
C THR A 627 45.59 -34.71 0.81
N THR A 628 44.31 -34.99 0.43
CA THR A 628 43.71 -36.36 0.26
C THR A 628 43.64 -37.31 1.51
N THR A 629 42.93 -38.45 1.59
CA THR A 629 42.03 -39.24 0.68
C THR A 629 41.07 -40.17 1.49
N LYS A 630 39.99 -40.69 0.83
CA LYS A 630 39.30 -42.02 0.92
C LYS A 630 39.51 -42.93 2.17
N SER A 631 38.52 -43.69 2.67
CA SER A 631 37.80 -44.76 1.91
C SER A 631 36.48 -45.28 2.55
N LYS A 632 35.90 -46.32 1.92
CA LYS A 632 34.63 -47.06 2.17
C LYS A 632 34.61 -47.85 3.51
N THR A 633 33.54 -48.50 3.99
CA THR A 633 32.25 -48.96 3.39
C THR A 633 31.08 -48.78 4.41
N LYS A 634 29.97 -49.54 4.58
CA LYS A 634 29.40 -50.82 4.09
C LYS A 634 27.84 -50.74 4.12
N THR A 635 27.14 -51.61 3.39
CA THR A 635 25.66 -51.70 3.38
C THR A 635 25.22 -53.18 3.46
N THR A 636 24.06 -53.46 4.06
CA THR A 636 23.40 -54.78 4.08
C THR A 636 21.88 -54.64 3.91
N THR A 637 21.18 -55.71 3.52
CA THR A 637 19.88 -55.62 2.83
C THR A 637 18.85 -56.63 3.36
N THR A 638 17.56 -56.29 3.38
CA THR A 638 16.43 -57.26 3.32
C THR A 638 15.15 -56.66 2.72
N LYS A 639 14.35 -57.50 2.06
CA LYS A 639 13.03 -57.23 1.44
C LYS A 639 12.37 -58.61 1.20
N PRO A 640 11.06 -58.85 1.43
CA PRO A 640 10.10 -58.89 0.31
C PRO A 640 8.59 -58.64 0.66
N LYS A 641 7.74 -58.53 -0.40
CA LYS A 641 6.32 -58.99 -0.58
C LYS A 641 5.23 -58.61 0.48
N THR A 642 4.12 -57.94 0.14
CA THR A 642 2.80 -58.44 -0.42
C THR A 642 2.09 -59.50 0.46
N THR A 643 0.76 -59.55 0.65
CA THR A 643 -0.37 -59.21 -0.26
C THR A 643 -1.76 -59.06 0.45
N THR A 644 -2.67 -58.22 -0.09
CA THR A 644 -4.18 -58.27 -0.07
C THR A 644 -5.09 -58.51 1.17
N LYS A 645 -6.18 -57.70 1.21
CA LYS A 645 -7.58 -57.95 1.67
C LYS A 645 -7.88 -58.30 3.14
N SER A 646 -8.64 -57.42 3.82
CA SER A 646 -10.01 -57.73 4.32
C SER A 646 -10.74 -56.50 4.94
N LYS A 647 -12.06 -56.65 5.11
CA LYS A 647 -13.07 -55.80 5.79
C LYS A 647 -14.23 -56.76 6.16
N PRO A 648 -15.18 -56.44 7.07
CA PRO A 648 -15.19 -55.46 8.18
C PRO A 648 -15.66 -56.10 9.53
N LYS A 649 -15.71 -55.34 10.64
CA LYS A 649 -16.83 -55.37 11.64
C LYS A 649 -16.73 -54.32 12.77
N THR A 650 -17.81 -54.20 13.55
CA THR A 650 -18.06 -53.23 14.64
C THR A 650 -18.91 -53.85 15.76
N THR A 651 -18.61 -53.57 17.04
CA THR A 651 -19.50 -53.61 18.23
C THR A 651 -18.74 -52.96 19.42
N THR A 652 -19.23 -51.95 20.16
CA THR A 652 -20.18 -51.95 21.32
C THR A 652 -19.79 -52.88 22.48
N THR A 653 -19.92 -52.50 23.77
CA THR A 653 -21.18 -52.21 24.53
C THR A 653 -21.06 -51.13 25.66
N LYS A 654 -22.10 -51.00 26.51
CA LYS A 654 -22.35 -49.96 27.55
C LYS A 654 -23.37 -50.43 28.62
N PRO A 655 -23.30 -49.98 29.89
CA PRO A 655 -24.49 -49.70 30.74
C PRO A 655 -24.58 -48.18 31.08
N LYS A 656 -25.75 -47.50 31.10
CA LYS A 656 -26.87 -47.49 32.08
C LYS A 656 -26.49 -46.83 33.42
N THR A 657 -27.37 -46.12 34.12
CA THR A 657 -28.84 -45.87 34.00
C THR A 657 -29.20 -44.73 33.00
N THR A 658 -30.32 -43.98 32.94
CA THR A 658 -31.48 -43.71 33.84
C THR A 658 -32.75 -43.31 33.04
N THR A 659 -33.73 -42.66 33.68
CA THR A 659 -35.17 -42.49 33.30
C THR A 659 -35.76 -41.28 34.05
N LYS A 660 -36.90 -40.64 33.73
CA LYS A 660 -38.00 -40.73 32.71
C LYS A 660 -38.62 -39.29 32.66
N SER A 661 -39.26 -38.79 31.60
CA SER A 661 -40.68 -39.08 31.29
C SER A 661 -41.15 -38.43 29.95
N LYS A 662 -42.43 -38.63 29.60
CA LYS A 662 -43.21 -38.00 28.51
C LYS A 662 -44.69 -37.96 28.98
N PRO A 663 -45.55 -37.00 28.56
CA PRO A 663 -46.37 -37.26 27.37
C PRO A 663 -46.73 -36.00 26.52
N LYS A 664 -47.85 -36.06 25.79
CA LYS A 664 -48.32 -35.20 24.68
C LYS A 664 -49.32 -34.10 25.13
N THR A 665 -49.63 -33.15 24.21
CA THR A 665 -50.96 -32.48 23.98
C THR A 665 -51.53 -31.57 25.12
N THR A 666 -52.43 -30.58 24.94
CA THR A 666 -53.20 -30.03 23.77
C THR A 666 -53.64 -28.56 24.00
N THR A 667 -53.84 -27.79 22.90
CA THR A 667 -54.79 -26.65 22.67
C THR A 667 -55.00 -25.42 23.60
N THR A 668 -55.28 -24.27 22.93
CA THR A 668 -56.22 -23.15 23.25
C THR A 668 -55.95 -22.05 24.31
N LYS A 669 -55.79 -20.80 23.79
CA LYS A 669 -56.45 -19.49 24.14
C LYS A 669 -57.67 -19.54 25.09
N PRO A 670 -58.09 -18.44 25.81
CA PRO A 670 -58.09 -17.02 25.33
C PRO A 670 -57.97 -15.86 26.39
N LYS A 671 -58.19 -14.59 25.93
CA LYS A 671 -58.77 -13.38 26.62
C LYS A 671 -57.99 -12.68 27.78
N THR A 672 -57.42 -11.46 27.60
CA THR A 672 -57.95 -10.06 27.83
C THR A 672 -57.84 -9.56 29.29
N THR A 673 -57.83 -8.26 29.69
CA THR A 673 -58.44 -7.03 29.09
C THR A 673 -57.87 -5.69 29.64
N THR A 674 -57.81 -4.61 28.81
CA THR A 674 -57.73 -3.16 29.18
C THR A 674 -56.50 -2.65 29.97
N LYS A 675 -56.10 -1.36 30.02
CA LYS A 675 -56.64 -0.01 29.67
C LYS A 675 -55.42 0.94 29.40
N SER A 676 -55.44 2.08 28.69
CA SER A 676 -56.28 2.57 27.57
C SER A 676 -55.78 3.93 26.98
N LYS A 677 -55.58 3.99 25.66
CA LYS A 677 -55.77 5.15 24.73
C LYS A 677 -54.91 6.44 24.79
N THR A 678 -54.34 6.75 23.61
CA THR A 678 -54.33 8.08 22.97
C THR A 678 -54.95 7.98 21.55
N LYS A 679 -55.01 9.05 20.74
CA LYS A 679 -55.73 9.07 19.44
C LYS A 679 -55.22 10.13 18.44
N THR A 680 -54.73 9.69 17.27
CA THR A 680 -54.73 10.47 16.00
C THR A 680 -55.15 9.54 14.84
N THR A 681 -55.75 10.09 13.78
CA THR A 681 -56.74 9.37 12.94
C THR A 681 -56.35 9.26 11.46
N THR A 682 -56.84 8.21 10.79
CA THR A 682 -56.63 7.89 9.37
C THR A 682 -57.67 8.52 8.43
N THR A 683 -57.31 8.71 7.15
CA THR A 683 -58.26 8.73 6.01
C THR A 683 -57.75 7.85 4.85
N LYS A 684 -58.63 7.44 3.94
CA LYS A 684 -58.38 6.40 2.91
C LYS A 684 -59.37 6.51 1.74
N PRO A 685 -58.93 6.28 0.49
CA PRO A 685 -59.60 5.33 -0.42
C PRO A 685 -58.58 4.32 -1.00
N LYS A 686 -58.83 3.03 -1.29
CA LYS A 686 -60.00 2.22 -1.69
C LYS A 686 -60.12 1.96 -3.21
N THR A 687 -59.16 1.16 -3.72
CA THR A 687 -59.32 0.03 -4.69
C THR A 687 -60.19 0.15 -5.94
N THR A 688 -59.62 -0.23 -7.09
CA THR A 688 -60.33 -1.00 -8.14
C THR A 688 -59.33 -1.90 -8.89
N THR A 689 -59.82 -2.98 -9.52
CA THR A 689 -59.00 -3.98 -10.23
C THR A 689 -59.71 -4.45 -11.50
N THR A 690 -59.04 -4.41 -12.65
CA THR A 690 -59.52 -5.02 -13.91
C THR A 690 -58.38 -5.68 -14.69
N LYS A 691 -58.76 -6.48 -15.69
CA LYS A 691 -57.92 -7.50 -16.36
C LYS A 691 -58.35 -7.61 -17.83
N PRO A 692 -57.43 -7.91 -18.76
CA PRO A 692 -57.80 -8.56 -20.02
C PRO A 692 -57.05 -9.89 -20.24
N LYS A 693 -57.53 -10.70 -21.19
CA LYS A 693 -56.98 -12.03 -21.51
C LYS A 693 -57.25 -12.37 -23.00
N THR A 694 -56.18 -12.53 -23.79
CA THR A 694 -56.05 -13.35 -25.03
C THR A 694 -57.13 -13.32 -26.13
N THR A 695 -56.74 -13.05 -27.40
CA THR A 695 -56.87 -14.05 -28.51
C THR A 695 -56.08 -13.74 -29.81
N THR A 696 -55.67 -14.84 -30.44
CA THR A 696 -54.87 -15.25 -31.63
C THR A 696 -54.95 -14.57 -33.04
N LYS A 697 -53.89 -14.86 -33.85
CA LYS A 697 -53.71 -14.84 -35.35
C LYS A 697 -53.46 -13.44 -36.00
N SER A 698 -52.69 -13.25 -37.09
CA SER A 698 -52.06 -14.17 -38.08
C SER A 698 -50.75 -13.62 -38.74
N LYS A 699 -49.80 -14.52 -39.07
CA LYS A 699 -48.70 -14.49 -40.11
C LYS A 699 -47.97 -13.18 -40.51
N THR A 700 -46.63 -13.20 -40.43
CA THR A 700 -45.74 -12.80 -41.55
C THR A 700 -44.36 -13.52 -41.50
N LYS A 701 -43.51 -13.39 -42.53
CA LYS A 701 -42.31 -14.23 -42.78
C LYS A 701 -41.04 -13.84 -42.01
N THR A 702 -40.17 -14.84 -41.81
CA THR A 702 -38.74 -14.70 -41.44
C THR A 702 -37.89 -14.22 -42.63
N THR A 703 -36.90 -13.35 -42.38
CA THR A 703 -35.66 -13.29 -43.19
C THR A 703 -34.49 -12.85 -42.30
N THR A 704 -33.29 -13.36 -42.58
CA THR A 704 -32.11 -13.23 -41.68
C THR A 704 -30.97 -12.51 -42.39
N THR A 705 -30.43 -11.44 -41.82
CA THR A 705 -29.15 -10.83 -42.24
C THR A 705 -28.22 -10.62 -41.04
N LYS A 706 -26.94 -10.91 -41.26
CA LYS A 706 -25.91 -11.06 -40.22
C LYS A 706 -24.82 -10.00 -40.43
N PRO A 707 -24.50 -9.14 -39.44
CA PRO A 707 -23.37 -8.23 -39.55
C PRO A 707 -22.05 -9.00 -39.70
N LYS A 708 -21.20 -8.54 -40.63
CA LYS A 708 -19.93 -9.17 -40.98
C LYS A 708 -18.81 -8.14 -40.81
N THR A 709 -18.11 -8.17 -39.68
CA THR A 709 -16.95 -7.31 -39.41
C THR A 709 -15.66 -8.05 -39.74
N THR A 710 -14.88 -7.50 -40.67
CA THR A 710 -13.58 -8.02 -41.09
C THR A 710 -12.43 -7.21 -40.49
N THR A 711 -11.55 -7.88 -39.73
CA THR A 711 -10.37 -7.24 -39.13
C THR A 711 -9.11 -7.60 -39.93
N THR A 712 -8.57 -6.65 -40.69
CA THR A 712 -7.29 -6.82 -41.39
C THR A 712 -6.10 -6.55 -40.47
N LYS A 713 -5.09 -7.42 -40.52
CA LYS A 713 -3.87 -7.35 -39.70
C LYS A 713 -2.70 -6.81 -40.53
N PRO A 714 -1.96 -5.78 -40.08
CA PRO A 714 -0.82 -5.25 -40.81
C PRO A 714 0.35 -6.25 -40.82
N LYS A 715 1.11 -6.24 -41.92
CA LYS A 715 2.31 -7.07 -42.12
C LYS A 715 3.34 -6.22 -42.88
N THR A 716 4.51 -6.00 -42.29
CA THR A 716 5.56 -5.12 -42.84
C THR A 716 6.67 -5.89 -43.55
N THR A 717 7.02 -5.48 -44.77
CA THR A 717 8.22 -5.93 -45.48
C THR A 717 8.82 -4.82 -46.36
N THR A 718 9.96 -4.31 -45.91
CA THR A 718 11.18 -4.03 -46.70
C THR A 718 11.15 -3.05 -47.90
N LYS A 719 11.65 -1.83 -47.62
CA LYS A 719 12.54 -0.96 -48.46
C LYS A 719 12.38 -0.89 -49.99
N SER A 720 12.22 0.34 -50.48
CA SER A 720 12.97 0.84 -51.65
C SER A 720 13.59 2.23 -51.34
N LYS A 721 14.48 2.72 -52.20
CA LYS A 721 15.04 4.10 -52.22
C LYS A 721 14.11 4.99 -53.09
N THR A 722 14.20 6.32 -53.20
CA THR A 722 15.38 7.21 -53.37
C THR A 722 15.05 8.69 -53.07
N LYS A 723 16.10 9.53 -52.96
CA LYS A 723 16.19 11.02 -52.87
C LYS A 723 14.92 11.90 -52.98
N THR A 724 14.72 12.70 -51.94
CA THR A 724 14.84 14.18 -51.93
C THR A 724 14.19 15.03 -53.03
N THR A 725 13.22 15.87 -52.63
CA THR A 725 13.24 17.31 -52.91
C THR A 725 12.64 18.07 -51.71
N THR A 726 13.13 19.27 -51.41
CA THR A 726 12.67 20.07 -50.26
C THR A 726 12.41 21.51 -50.68
N THR A 727 11.17 21.97 -50.58
CA THR A 727 10.80 23.40 -50.65
C THR A 727 9.88 23.77 -49.50
N LYS A 728 9.99 25.03 -49.07
CA LYS A 728 9.49 25.56 -47.80
C LYS A 728 8.57 26.74 -48.09
N PRO A 729 7.37 26.84 -47.51
CA PRO A 729 6.65 28.08 -47.40
C PRO A 729 6.86 28.75 -46.03
N LYS A 730 6.60 30.06 -45.98
CA LYS A 730 6.66 30.92 -44.79
C LYS A 730 5.55 31.97 -44.89
N THR A 731 5.15 32.53 -43.76
CA THR A 731 4.55 33.89 -43.61
C THR A 731 3.05 34.12 -43.94
N THR A 732 2.31 34.42 -42.87
CA THR A 732 1.35 35.56 -42.67
C THR A 732 -0.07 35.63 -43.27
N THR A 733 -1.06 35.44 -42.37
CA THR A 733 -2.23 36.31 -42.05
C THR A 733 -3.16 36.88 -43.13
N THR A 734 -4.47 36.73 -42.91
CA THR A 734 -5.38 37.89 -42.63
C THR A 734 -6.65 37.47 -41.86
N LYS A 735 -7.65 38.34 -41.73
CA LYS A 735 -8.70 38.40 -40.68
C LYS A 735 -10.11 38.37 -41.30
N PRO A 736 -11.17 38.12 -40.51
CA PRO A 736 -12.39 38.94 -40.69
C PRO A 736 -13.05 39.38 -39.36
N LYS A 737 -14.00 40.33 -39.44
CA LYS A 737 -14.83 40.82 -38.31
C LYS A 737 -16.06 41.60 -38.82
N THR A 738 -17.25 41.41 -38.20
CA THR A 738 -18.46 42.33 -38.19
C THR A 738 -19.18 42.60 -39.55
N THR A 739 -20.49 42.96 -39.71
CA THR A 739 -21.68 43.15 -38.81
C THR A 739 -23.06 43.19 -39.58
N THR A 740 -24.13 42.62 -38.98
CA THR A 740 -25.55 43.10 -38.79
C THR A 740 -26.48 43.66 -39.92
N THR A 741 -27.77 43.21 -40.03
CA THR A 741 -29.05 43.98 -39.78
C THR A 741 -30.43 43.37 -40.24
N LYS A 742 -31.46 43.42 -39.35
CA LYS A 742 -32.95 43.68 -39.52
C LYS A 742 -33.89 42.77 -40.40
N PRO A 743 -35.26 42.90 -40.38
CA PRO A 743 -36.24 43.09 -39.25
C PRO A 743 -37.68 42.41 -39.37
N LYS A 744 -38.44 42.29 -38.24
CA LYS A 744 -39.95 42.24 -38.08
C LYS A 744 -40.76 41.05 -38.73
N THR A 745 -42.02 40.65 -38.39
CA THR A 745 -43.10 41.09 -37.44
C THR A 745 -44.15 39.97 -37.08
N THR A 746 -44.85 40.09 -35.92
CA THR A 746 -46.22 39.53 -35.54
C THR A 746 -46.41 37.98 -35.43
N THR A 747 -47.32 37.36 -34.64
CA THR A 747 -48.73 37.69 -34.22
C THR A 747 -49.18 37.11 -32.83
N LYS A 748 -50.10 37.82 -32.15
CA LYS A 748 -51.04 37.53 -31.00
C LYS A 748 -51.17 36.09 -30.40
N SER A 749 -50.93 35.87 -29.08
CA SER A 749 -51.92 35.85 -27.94
C SER A 749 -52.36 34.43 -27.46
N LYS A 750 -52.96 34.15 -26.27
CA LYS A 750 -53.65 34.99 -25.25
C LYS A 750 -53.81 34.29 -23.85
N THR A 751 -53.60 35.00 -22.73
CA THR A 751 -54.12 34.74 -21.34
C THR A 751 -53.73 33.41 -20.61
N LYS A 752 -53.82 33.25 -19.27
CA LYS A 752 -54.41 34.02 -18.13
C LYS A 752 -53.49 33.85 -16.89
N THR A 753 -53.03 34.89 -16.17
CA THR A 753 -53.57 35.47 -14.90
C THR A 753 -53.75 34.43 -13.76
N THR A 754 -53.37 34.65 -12.48
CA THR A 754 -53.39 35.90 -11.67
C THR A 754 -52.39 35.91 -10.49
N THR A 755 -51.99 37.11 -10.02
CA THR A 755 -51.15 37.40 -8.84
C THR A 755 -51.92 37.64 -7.52
N THR A 756 -51.25 37.41 -6.38
CA THR A 756 -51.51 38.13 -5.11
C THR A 756 -50.20 38.66 -4.49
N LYS A 757 -50.30 39.58 -3.51
CA LYS A 757 -49.25 40.55 -3.10
C LYS A 757 -49.39 40.87 -1.57
N PRO A 758 -48.72 41.90 -1.00
CA PRO A 758 -47.40 41.95 -0.33
C PRO A 758 -47.44 42.09 1.21
N LYS A 759 -46.26 42.14 1.87
CA LYS A 759 -45.85 43.27 2.77
C LYS A 759 -44.34 43.29 3.08
N THR A 760 -43.87 44.32 3.80
CA THR A 760 -42.48 44.84 3.75
C THR A 760 -41.97 45.47 5.07
N THR A 761 -40.67 45.33 5.34
CA THR A 761 -39.77 46.25 6.11
C THR A 761 -38.30 45.90 5.75
N THR A 762 -37.46 46.76 5.15
CA THR A 762 -36.56 47.79 5.75
C THR A 762 -35.63 47.29 6.87
N THR A 763 -34.33 47.63 6.94
CA THR A 763 -33.64 48.93 6.65
C THR A 763 -32.35 48.86 5.77
N LYS A 764 -31.49 49.90 5.84
CA LYS A 764 -30.46 50.38 4.86
C LYS A 764 -29.01 50.12 5.39
N PRO A 765 -27.90 50.30 4.60
CA PRO A 765 -27.44 51.61 4.06
C PRO A 765 -27.04 51.66 2.56
N LYS A 766 -26.80 52.89 2.06
CA LYS A 766 -26.05 53.25 0.81
C LYS A 766 -24.74 53.97 1.25
N THR A 767 -23.72 54.33 0.46
CA THR A 767 -23.59 54.98 -0.87
C THR A 767 -22.14 54.80 -1.41
N THR A 768 -21.89 54.37 -2.66
CA THR A 768 -21.52 55.17 -3.87
C THR A 768 -20.39 56.21 -3.69
N THR A 769 -19.38 56.32 -4.58
CA THR A 769 -19.46 56.96 -5.93
C THR A 769 -18.32 56.54 -6.91
N LYS A 770 -18.38 57.02 -8.17
CA LYS A 770 -17.52 56.74 -9.38
C LYS A 770 -16.11 57.44 -9.30
N SER A 771 -15.15 57.36 -10.24
CA SER A 771 -15.12 56.96 -11.67
C SER A 771 -13.69 56.56 -12.21
N LYS A 772 -13.52 56.41 -13.54
CA LYS A 772 -12.26 56.05 -14.27
C LYS A 772 -11.48 57.33 -14.71
N THR A 773 -10.23 57.36 -15.21
CA THR A 773 -9.35 56.33 -15.84
C THR A 773 -7.86 56.52 -15.38
N LYS A 774 -6.71 56.52 -16.11
CA LYS A 774 -6.31 56.49 -17.55
C LYS A 774 -5.11 55.53 -17.80
N THR A 775 -3.94 56.00 -18.28
CA THR A 775 -2.77 55.16 -18.67
C THR A 775 -1.48 56.00 -18.77
N THR A 776 -0.32 55.43 -18.38
CA THR A 776 1.02 55.82 -18.90
C THR A 776 2.04 54.67 -18.77
N THR A 777 3.14 54.75 -19.52
CA THR A 777 4.18 53.69 -19.64
C THR A 777 5.57 54.32 -19.71
N THR A 778 6.58 53.85 -18.97
CA THR A 778 8.00 54.16 -19.24
C THR A 778 9.02 53.23 -18.55
N LYS A 779 10.21 53.12 -19.18
CA LYS A 779 11.52 52.58 -18.74
C LYS A 779 12.58 53.39 -19.58
N PRO A 780 13.92 53.33 -19.40
CA PRO A 780 14.78 52.67 -18.40
C PRO A 780 15.94 53.59 -17.90
N LYS A 781 17.12 53.00 -17.56
CA LYS A 781 18.44 53.58 -17.19
C LYS A 781 18.58 54.03 -15.72
N THR A 782 19.61 53.76 -14.88
CA THR A 782 21.00 53.19 -14.89
C THR A 782 22.11 54.22 -14.59
N THR A 783 22.78 54.07 -13.43
CA THR A 783 24.17 54.52 -13.17
C THR A 783 24.76 53.79 -11.94
N THR A 784 26.07 53.95 -11.69
CA THR A 784 26.90 53.06 -10.82
C THR A 784 27.87 53.86 -9.94
N THR A 785 28.66 53.19 -9.07
CA THR A 785 29.79 53.68 -8.21
C THR A 785 29.38 54.50 -6.96
N LYS A 786 29.68 54.17 -5.69
CA LYS A 786 30.84 53.57 -4.95
C LYS A 786 31.99 54.60 -4.70
N PRO A 787 32.74 54.58 -3.56
CA PRO A 787 32.34 54.70 -2.14
C PRO A 787 33.16 55.81 -1.39
N LYS A 788 32.97 55.99 -0.07
CA LYS A 788 34.03 56.51 0.83
C LYS A 788 33.86 56.05 2.29
N THR A 789 34.94 56.11 3.07
CA THR A 789 35.12 55.56 4.43
C THR A 789 35.60 56.63 5.42
N THR A 790 35.87 56.22 6.68
CA THR A 790 36.64 56.87 7.78
C THR A 790 35.88 57.70 8.83
N THR A 791 36.34 57.88 10.09
CA THR A 791 37.22 57.08 11.01
C THR A 791 37.24 57.69 12.43
N LYS A 792 37.15 56.86 13.51
CA LYS A 792 37.44 57.20 14.94
C LYS A 792 36.48 58.24 15.58
N SER A 793 36.44 58.46 16.91
CA SER A 793 37.43 58.24 17.98
C SER A 793 36.90 57.50 19.25
N LYS A 794 37.69 57.54 20.34
CA LYS A 794 37.51 56.78 21.60
C LYS A 794 37.28 57.74 22.78
N THR A 795 36.61 57.26 23.82
CA THR A 795 37.04 57.55 25.21
C THR A 795 36.63 56.43 26.19
N LYS A 796 37.36 56.37 27.32
CA LYS A 796 37.04 55.60 28.54
C LYS A 796 36.02 56.43 29.38
N THR A 797 35.47 56.02 30.54
CA THR A 797 36.13 55.40 31.72
C THR A 797 35.15 54.67 32.66
N THR A 798 35.71 53.90 33.58
CA THR A 798 35.07 53.05 34.59
C THR A 798 34.36 53.79 35.72
N THR A 799 33.35 53.17 36.33
CA THR A 799 33.42 52.73 37.76
C THR A 799 32.24 51.82 38.14
N LYS A 800 32.37 51.16 39.30
CA LYS A 800 31.36 50.31 39.96
C LYS A 800 31.57 50.44 41.47
N PRO A 801 30.51 50.55 42.27
CA PRO A 801 30.38 49.64 43.41
C PRO A 801 28.96 49.07 43.57
N LYS A 802 28.80 48.16 44.53
CA LYS A 802 27.51 47.54 44.92
C LYS A 802 27.54 47.11 46.39
N PRO A 803 26.54 47.49 47.20
CA PRO A 803 26.24 46.79 48.46
C PRO A 803 25.07 45.79 48.35
N LYS A 804 24.89 45.00 49.42
CA LYS A 804 23.63 44.34 49.84
C LYS A 804 23.14 45.08 51.13
N THR A 805 22.05 44.78 51.86
CA THR A 805 21.26 43.54 52.05
C THR A 805 19.92 43.85 52.76
N THR A 806 18.87 43.00 52.61
CA THR A 806 17.72 42.73 53.56
C THR A 806 16.94 43.91 54.20
N THR A 807 15.59 43.98 54.16
CA THR A 807 14.64 43.12 54.93
C THR A 807 13.16 43.16 54.40
N LYS A 808 12.25 42.41 55.05
CA LYS A 808 10.76 42.39 54.91
C LYS A 808 10.11 43.36 55.93
N PRO A 809 8.79 43.73 55.91
CA PRO A 809 7.62 42.93 55.49
C PRO A 809 6.51 43.65 54.66
N LYS A 810 5.34 43.00 54.52
CA LYS A 810 4.10 43.45 53.82
C LYS A 810 3.09 44.01 54.87
N PRO A 811 2.11 44.88 54.53
CA PRO A 811 0.79 44.36 54.06
C PRO A 811 -0.09 45.31 53.18
N LYS A 812 -1.23 44.77 52.68
CA LYS A 812 -2.51 45.42 52.24
C LYS A 812 -2.48 46.45 51.07
N THR A 813 -3.07 46.25 49.87
CA THR A 813 -4.45 45.88 49.39
C THR A 813 -5.40 47.09 49.23
N THR A 814 -6.31 47.25 48.25
CA THR A 814 -6.72 46.51 47.00
C THR A 814 -7.83 47.31 46.28
N LYS A 815 -8.00 47.15 44.95
CA LYS A 815 -9.29 46.92 44.23
C LYS A 815 -9.07 47.04 42.70
N SER A 816 -9.90 46.49 41.81
CA SER A 816 -10.59 45.18 41.80
C SER A 816 -11.18 44.92 40.39
N LYS A 817 -11.17 43.66 39.92
CA LYS A 817 -12.18 43.14 38.99
C LYS A 817 -12.70 41.83 39.58
N THR A 818 -13.99 41.79 39.90
CA THR A 818 -14.64 40.64 40.54
C THR A 818 -15.73 40.07 39.65
N THR A 819 -15.87 38.75 39.71
CA THR A 819 -16.98 37.99 39.12
C THR A 819 -18.35 38.38 39.69
N LYS A 820 -19.41 38.03 38.95
CA LYS A 820 -20.75 37.79 39.52
C LYS A 820 -21.32 36.49 38.93
N SER A 821 -21.76 35.59 39.79
CA SER A 821 -22.63 34.47 39.43
C SER A 821 -24.11 34.90 39.46
N LYS A 822 -25.01 34.01 39.02
CA LYS A 822 -26.46 34.20 39.19
C LYS A 822 -26.98 33.52 40.47
N THR A 823 -27.35 34.38 41.43
CA THR A 823 -28.53 34.30 42.32
C THR A 823 -28.72 33.14 43.31
N THR A 824 -29.08 33.50 44.54
CA THR A 824 -29.69 32.66 45.58
C THR A 824 -30.86 33.37 46.28
N LYS A 825 -31.86 32.60 46.71
CA LYS A 825 -32.89 32.79 47.77
C LYS A 825 -33.78 31.54 47.73
N SER A 826 -34.41 31.04 48.81
CA SER A 826 -34.80 31.67 50.07
C SER A 826 -34.45 30.82 51.33
N LYS A 827 -35.03 31.20 52.47
CA LYS A 827 -34.93 30.64 53.84
C LYS A 827 -35.45 29.17 53.91
N THR A 828 -35.28 28.34 54.96
CA THR A 828 -35.49 28.65 56.40
C THR A 828 -34.99 27.54 57.38
N LYS A 829 -34.80 27.94 58.66
CA LYS A 829 -35.03 27.19 59.94
C LYS A 829 -33.93 26.30 60.60
N THR A 830 -33.56 26.75 61.82
CA THR A 830 -33.29 26.02 63.09
C THR A 830 -32.27 24.87 63.22
N THR A 831 -31.12 25.21 63.81
CA THR A 831 -30.63 24.86 65.17
C THR A 831 -31.11 23.60 65.94
N THR A 832 -30.21 23.15 66.84
CA THR A 832 -30.41 22.43 68.14
C THR A 832 -30.61 20.90 68.22
N THR A 833 -29.49 20.23 68.58
CA THR A 833 -29.34 19.22 69.66
C THR A 833 -30.36 18.07 69.87
N THR A 834 -29.85 16.84 69.85
CA THR A 834 -29.93 15.93 71.04
C THR A 834 -28.82 14.86 71.06
N LYS A 835 -28.14 14.76 72.20
CA LYS A 835 -27.51 13.53 72.77
C LYS A 835 -28.50 13.03 73.88
N PRO A 836 -28.39 11.84 74.53
CA PRO A 836 -27.13 11.18 74.93
C PRO A 836 -27.16 9.61 75.00
N LYS A 837 -26.11 9.03 75.64
CA LYS A 837 -26.01 7.67 76.24
C LYS A 837 -25.97 6.47 75.24
N THR A 838 -25.32 5.33 75.52
CA THR A 838 -24.64 4.84 76.75
C THR A 838 -23.40 3.93 76.46
N THR A 839 -22.44 3.87 77.40
CA THR A 839 -21.45 2.78 77.70
C THR A 839 -20.81 1.95 76.55
N LYS A 840 -19.50 2.06 76.27
CA LYS A 840 -18.34 1.45 76.98
C LYS A 840 -18.21 -0.08 76.86
N SER A 841 -17.16 -0.54 76.14
CA SER A 841 -16.14 -1.54 76.55
C SER A 841 -15.22 -1.97 75.38
N LYS A 842 -14.00 -2.53 75.54
CA LYS A 842 -12.94 -2.34 76.58
C LYS A 842 -11.60 -3.02 76.15
N THR A 843 -10.58 -2.23 75.72
CA THR A 843 -9.13 -2.59 75.65
C THR A 843 -8.70 -3.73 74.67
N THR A 844 -7.41 -3.98 74.30
CA THR A 844 -6.10 -3.44 74.76
C THR A 844 -4.98 -3.38 73.68
N LYS A 845 -3.97 -2.57 74.02
CA LYS A 845 -2.64 -2.23 73.45
C LYS A 845 -1.70 -3.36 72.98
N SER A 846 -0.76 -2.91 72.13
CA SER A 846 0.63 -3.39 71.89
C SER A 846 1.41 -3.97 73.09
N LYS A 847 2.31 -4.94 72.80
CA LYS A 847 3.62 -5.07 73.46
C LYS A 847 4.65 -5.84 72.60
N THR A 848 5.91 -5.42 72.66
CA THR A 848 7.10 -6.11 72.10
C THR A 848 7.76 -6.98 73.18
N LYS A 849 8.36 -8.13 72.82
CA LYS A 849 9.56 -8.65 73.52
C LYS A 849 10.34 -9.69 72.71
N THR A 850 11.54 -10.01 73.21
CA THR A 850 12.66 -10.66 72.51
C THR A 850 13.16 -11.90 73.26
N THR A 851 13.52 -12.96 72.52
CA THR A 851 14.58 -13.96 72.84
C THR A 851 14.84 -14.79 71.55
N THR A 852 16.03 -15.14 71.03
CA THR A 852 17.26 -15.83 71.54
C THR A 852 16.98 -17.20 72.21
N THR A 853 17.69 -18.31 71.96
CA THR A 853 19.01 -18.54 71.33
C THR A 853 19.14 -20.01 70.87
N LYS A 854 19.94 -20.31 69.83
CA LYS A 854 21.07 -21.28 69.90
C LYS A 854 21.88 -21.37 68.60
N SER A 855 23.18 -21.57 68.76
CA SER A 855 24.11 -21.92 67.66
C SER A 855 24.14 -23.43 67.43
N LYS A 856 24.50 -23.85 66.21
CA LYS A 856 25.18 -25.12 65.97
C LYS A 856 26.32 -24.94 64.97
N THR A 857 27.47 -24.47 65.47
CA THR A 857 28.75 -24.59 64.78
C THR A 857 29.27 -26.03 64.90
N THR A 858 29.63 -26.66 63.78
CA THR A 858 30.49 -27.87 63.80
C THR A 858 31.60 -27.71 62.77
N LYS A 859 32.83 -27.50 63.25
CA LYS A 859 34.06 -27.51 62.43
C LYS A 859 34.57 -28.95 62.27
N SER A 860 34.89 -29.37 61.04
CA SER A 860 35.88 -30.42 60.74
C SER A 860 36.17 -30.38 59.22
N LYS A 861 37.40 -30.37 58.72
CA LYS A 861 38.71 -30.26 59.39
C LYS A 861 39.70 -29.48 58.50
N THR A 862 40.74 -28.93 59.09
CA THR A 862 41.84 -28.21 58.43
C THR A 862 42.77 -29.14 57.64
N LYS A 863 43.40 -28.60 56.58
CA LYS A 863 44.87 -28.60 56.53
C LYS A 863 45.40 -27.39 55.75
N THR A 864 46.52 -26.87 56.25
CA THR A 864 47.25 -25.71 55.71
C THR A 864 48.67 -26.16 55.35
N THR A 865 49.26 -25.63 54.27
CA THR A 865 50.72 -25.65 54.10
C THR A 865 51.22 -24.45 53.30
N THR A 866 52.21 -23.77 53.86
CA THR A 866 53.06 -22.71 53.28
C THR A 866 54.23 -23.32 52.47
N THR A 867 55.04 -22.60 51.68
CA THR A 867 55.21 -21.12 51.55
C THR A 867 54.90 -20.57 50.13
N THR A 868 55.78 -20.23 49.17
CA THR A 868 57.25 -20.22 49.02
C THR A 868 57.68 -19.15 47.97
N LYS A 869 58.98 -18.84 47.86
CA LYS A 869 59.62 -17.81 46.98
C LYS A 869 60.83 -18.45 46.24
N PRO A 870 61.58 -17.76 45.34
CA PRO A 870 61.23 -16.76 44.32
C PRO A 870 61.94 -17.02 42.96
N LYS A 871 61.72 -16.17 41.94
CA LYS A 871 62.85 -15.67 41.11
C LYS A 871 62.58 -14.30 40.48
N THR A 872 63.65 -13.50 40.38
CA THR A 872 63.71 -12.13 39.82
C THR A 872 64.29 -12.19 38.38
N THR A 873 64.52 -11.13 37.60
CA THR A 873 64.44 -9.65 37.78
C THR A 873 63.89 -9.04 36.44
N THR A 874 64.16 -7.86 35.85
CA THR A 874 65.08 -6.69 36.08
C THR A 874 64.52 -5.45 35.33
N LYS A 875 64.73 -4.24 35.88
CA LYS A 875 64.79 -2.88 35.23
C LYS A 875 63.68 -2.46 34.22
N SER A 876 62.95 -1.33 34.35
CA SER A 876 63.19 0.01 34.92
C SER A 876 64.17 0.92 34.17
N ASN A 877 63.67 2.00 33.53
CA ASN A 877 63.81 3.32 34.14
C ASN A 877 62.86 4.41 33.57
N LYS A 878 62.79 5.48 34.38
CA LYS A 878 62.42 6.90 34.19
C LYS A 878 62.48 7.49 32.76
N LYS A 879 61.83 8.63 32.50
CA LYS A 879 61.51 9.74 33.43
C LYS A 879 60.18 10.42 33.13
#